data_AF-A0A9N8DVA4-F1
#
_entry.id   AF-A0A9N8DVA4-F1
#
_cell.length_a   1.000
_cell.length_b   1.000
_cell.length_c   1.000
_cell.angle_alpha   90.00
_cell.angle_beta   90.00
_cell.angle_gamma   90.00
#
_symmetry.space_group_name_H-M   'P 1'
#
loop_
_entity.id
_entity.type
_entity.pdbx_description
1 polymer ?
#
loop_
_entity_poly.entity_id
_entity_poly.type
_entity_poly.pdbx_seq_one_letter_code
_entity_poly.pdbx_strand_id
1 'polypeptide(L)'
;MERLCRCTNRADQQSSLTQWKKLGLENDLAAKVCTSNPALLGKIKSNFPVASSSSGNENEDPNLANKTRKRDNNKNVTRSKEQWRELLVDIYYFLSSARSGQRKESVHSYCQKVLKSENSYQRIVDVWRELDFESDLAQNVAPNDPRIIAKLDGRFSVDTNKEQQSARDLRPSSNSYFDQGEEAALQEAVAEFARAGFPLEKTNLMGYANAFLEAEGIDTSNNGGPSMDTVERVYKAGRLKAMSNVGGIDRKRAAQAGPETLNALYHQMEYWMAIAHEVNPIAWPEARYADVPPSRIYNTDEQGPNPTALRNPVLIPRELVERHARLFQNTREGDGKMSFHYSVANIVRADGAQCLPKECVEGAPAPYILISDGSSSSELDSMDKASRDRLLVNQSEDDTIQLNPGVYDGWFDDYQVGKRDTLVNPFGFQIRTTPTGSMLKRTFFDFILHFKNQLPHDQGPNGHGVVLFLDWHCSRECPQSLLTAFFEYNILIFVLPSKTSIWSQPCDNGKNETSAKDISQTAHDLGLMVGSALDYRDANRIFRQGLQKNCIDQNDELRRTGRNAVVSSFEKTGLYPMSYDNEGWQTAIRGFGKMNSLIKQQKRDAGLQLPNVIWAARAIPPEKRSELSEQEKETIRAFLPLDDFLIANNGDNESTDDPAQLSLRELPLVCLAMAIAEHLIGKYTLDEQRDMSQPPSPHEPFEHAALKLVEFVALTEDNHVDTTCMLTKEAIARDKLRTKLALVKLGFATVLRRKADGGILNLTKQKADTFLVLDCEQRLSQNWVTMTVGDILDQCYDAKDDESYKLTVKDKKKCRKKQRIARKKLNASMYEEAKEIARSRRLKRNLEDKAQQLSTKRPRFYAKLAAIMEEEAVELEDLYGDFEDVVREPYTDTVVVTRGDTTKDIDVSFGGGDISAISHYMQTALVKVMVELKAKAGEKERRKRRRYPGTSTHLGKSGIVAGILIQRQIKEDELKATEKEEKSLLDELDKLKSLVAGAKKLVNDMPDTHWHFDKVKGDNRKTVAKMFGVFKSSNKADEAMAALQSLELSKESFEAKLLELESSIKEKETKVAPIVAKQREQSDFLLETEEYYSTSAQPSDETNAA
;
A
#
# COMPACT_ATOMS: atom_id res chain seq x y z
N MET A 1 -28.61 -29.21 34.05
CA MET A 1 -28.94 -29.30 35.50
C MET A 1 -29.97 -28.25 35.89
N GLU A 2 -29.66 -26.95 35.87
CA GLU A 2 -30.64 -25.91 36.25
C GLU A 2 -31.93 -25.88 35.41
N ARG A 3 -31.86 -26.22 34.11
CA ARG A 3 -33.05 -26.37 33.24
C ARG A 3 -33.94 -27.57 33.60
N LEU A 4 -33.40 -28.62 34.23
CA LEU A 4 -34.12 -29.83 34.60
C LEU A 4 -34.74 -29.74 36.02
N CYS A 5 -34.16 -28.92 36.89
CA CYS A 5 -34.73 -28.64 38.23
C CYS A 5 -35.97 -27.72 38.20
N ARG A 6 -36.30 -27.11 37.07
CA ARG A 6 -37.45 -26.19 36.90
C ARG A 6 -38.62 -26.79 36.12
N CYS A 7 -38.74 -28.11 36.02
CA CYS A 7 -39.89 -28.76 35.38
C CYS A 7 -41.06 -28.89 36.37
N THR A 8 -42.14 -28.12 36.14
CA THR A 8 -43.36 -28.08 36.97
C THR A 8 -44.45 -29.04 36.52
N ASN A 9 -44.25 -29.83 35.45
CA ASN A 9 -45.25 -30.77 34.93
C ASN A 9 -45.01 -32.22 35.38
N ARG A 10 -46.07 -32.88 35.87
CA ARG A 10 -46.04 -34.23 36.48
C ARG A 10 -45.57 -35.36 35.53
N ALA A 11 -45.82 -35.22 34.22
CA ALA A 11 -45.42 -36.22 33.22
C ALA A 11 -43.91 -36.24 32.95
N ASP A 12 -43.25 -35.07 33.00
CA ASP A 12 -41.80 -34.95 32.78
C ASP A 12 -40.99 -35.40 34.00
N GLN A 13 -41.57 -35.34 35.20
CA GLN A 13 -40.92 -35.82 36.42
C GLN A 13 -40.70 -37.35 36.41
N GLN A 14 -41.60 -38.12 35.79
CA GLN A 14 -41.55 -39.59 35.79
C GLN A 14 -40.53 -40.15 34.78
N SER A 15 -40.39 -39.50 33.61
CA SER A 15 -39.34 -39.78 32.63
C SER A 15 -37.95 -39.45 33.18
N SER A 16 -37.84 -38.30 33.86
CA SER A 16 -36.60 -37.86 34.51
C SER A 16 -36.20 -38.83 35.63
N LEU A 17 -37.13 -39.26 36.49
CA LEU A 17 -36.85 -40.20 37.59
C LEU A 17 -36.22 -41.51 37.09
N THR A 18 -36.70 -42.01 35.95
CA THR A 18 -36.23 -43.29 35.36
C THR A 18 -34.80 -43.18 34.84
N GLN A 19 -34.41 -42.01 34.30
CA GLN A 19 -33.02 -41.73 33.92
C GLN A 19 -32.10 -41.55 35.14
N TRP A 20 -32.58 -40.94 36.22
CA TRP A 20 -31.82 -40.79 37.47
C TRP A 20 -31.59 -42.12 38.20
N LYS A 21 -32.57 -43.04 38.15
CA LYS A 21 -32.43 -44.42 38.64
C LYS A 21 -31.34 -45.18 37.88
N LYS A 22 -31.29 -45.04 36.56
CA LYS A 22 -30.25 -45.67 35.70
C LYS A 22 -28.83 -45.15 36.00
N LEU A 23 -28.69 -43.96 36.58
CA LEU A 23 -27.41 -43.36 36.94
C LEU A 23 -27.03 -43.59 38.42
N GLY A 24 -27.86 -44.26 39.22
CA GLY A 24 -27.61 -44.53 40.65
C GLY A 24 -27.64 -43.28 41.54
N LEU A 25 -28.36 -42.23 41.14
CA LEU A 25 -28.40 -40.92 41.81
C LEU A 25 -29.72 -40.62 42.53
N GLU A 26 -30.60 -41.61 42.64
CA GLU A 26 -31.95 -41.47 43.21
C GLU A 26 -31.94 -41.04 44.68
N ASN A 27 -30.99 -41.54 45.49
CA ASN A 27 -30.87 -41.19 46.90
C ASN A 27 -30.25 -39.80 47.12
N ASP A 28 -29.36 -39.37 46.22
CA ASP A 28 -28.71 -38.05 46.27
C ASP A 28 -29.71 -36.92 45.94
N LEU A 29 -30.70 -37.22 45.08
CA LEU A 29 -31.81 -36.32 44.75
C LEU A 29 -32.85 -36.22 45.87
N ALA A 30 -33.18 -37.35 46.53
CA ALA A 30 -34.08 -37.37 47.68
C ALA A 30 -33.51 -36.57 48.87
N ALA A 31 -32.19 -36.53 49.02
CA ALA A 31 -31.49 -35.78 50.06
C ALA A 31 -31.23 -34.30 49.72
N LYS A 32 -31.71 -33.78 48.58
CA LYS A 32 -31.49 -32.40 48.10
C LYS A 32 -30.00 -31.97 48.09
N VAL A 33 -29.10 -32.88 47.72
CA VAL A 33 -27.67 -32.60 47.70
C VAL A 33 -27.34 -31.53 46.65
N CYS A 34 -26.55 -30.53 47.04
CA CYS A 34 -26.19 -29.40 46.17
C CYS A 34 -25.41 -29.86 44.92
N THR A 35 -25.66 -29.21 43.79
CA THR A 35 -25.05 -29.54 42.48
C THR A 35 -23.53 -29.32 42.42
N SER A 36 -22.97 -28.63 43.40
CA SER A 36 -21.52 -28.46 43.60
C SER A 36 -20.88 -29.56 44.46
N ASN A 37 -21.64 -30.57 44.91
CA ASN A 37 -21.11 -31.64 45.75
C ASN A 37 -20.06 -32.47 44.99
N PRO A 38 -18.81 -32.59 45.50
CA PRO A 38 -17.72 -33.29 44.81
C PRO A 38 -17.99 -34.78 44.57
N ALA A 39 -18.72 -35.46 45.45
CA ALA A 39 -19.05 -36.88 45.31
C ALA A 39 -20.07 -37.10 44.17
N LEU A 40 -21.03 -36.18 44.02
CA LEU A 40 -21.99 -36.19 42.92
C LEU A 40 -21.28 -35.94 41.58
N LEU A 41 -20.36 -34.97 41.54
CA LEU A 41 -19.54 -34.67 40.36
C LEU A 41 -18.60 -35.83 40.01
N GLY A 42 -18.06 -36.54 41.01
CA GLY A 42 -17.25 -37.74 40.81
C GLY A 42 -18.03 -38.88 40.15
N LYS A 43 -19.24 -39.18 40.63
CA LYS A 43 -20.13 -40.19 40.01
C LYS A 43 -20.48 -39.83 38.57
N ILE A 44 -20.75 -38.56 38.28
CA ILE A 44 -21.08 -38.09 36.92
C ILE A 44 -19.86 -38.21 35.99
N LYS A 45 -18.66 -37.79 36.43
CA LYS A 45 -17.43 -37.92 35.63
C LYS A 45 -17.05 -39.37 35.34
N SER A 46 -17.29 -40.29 36.28
CA SER A 46 -16.99 -41.72 36.08
C SER A 46 -17.87 -42.39 35.00
N ASN A 47 -19.10 -41.91 34.83
CA ASN A 47 -20.05 -42.46 33.85
C ASN A 47 -19.96 -41.79 32.48
N PHE A 48 -19.24 -40.68 32.35
CA PHE A 48 -19.04 -39.94 31.10
C PHE A 48 -17.58 -39.45 30.98
N PRO A 49 -16.63 -40.35 30.66
CA PRO A 49 -15.23 -39.95 30.50
C PRO A 49 -15.06 -39.12 29.22
N VAL A 50 -14.64 -37.87 29.36
CA VAL A 50 -14.24 -37.01 28.25
C VAL A 50 -12.74 -37.19 28.03
N ALA A 51 -12.33 -37.44 26.78
CA ALA A 51 -10.93 -37.59 26.40
C ALA A 51 -10.10 -36.34 26.76
N SER A 52 -9.01 -36.57 27.50
CA SER A 52 -8.08 -35.55 27.96
C SER A 52 -7.20 -35.06 26.81
N SER A 53 -7.22 -33.75 26.53
CA SER A 53 -6.10 -33.04 25.92
C SER A 53 -5.46 -32.14 26.99
N SER A 54 -4.14 -32.23 27.08
CA SER A 54 -3.30 -31.66 28.12
C SER A 54 -2.87 -30.22 27.80
N SER A 55 -2.79 -29.40 28.86
CA SER A 55 -2.21 -28.05 28.98
C SER A 55 -2.90 -26.95 28.15
N GLY A 56 -3.36 -25.82 28.68
CA GLY A 56 -3.20 -25.20 29.99
C GLY A 56 -3.27 -23.68 29.77
N ASN A 57 -4.43 -23.07 29.99
CA ASN A 57 -4.59 -21.69 30.45
C ASN A 57 -6.08 -21.43 30.74
N GLU A 58 -6.40 -21.36 32.02
CA GLU A 58 -7.73 -21.06 32.54
C GLU A 58 -7.90 -19.53 32.55
N ASN A 59 -8.49 -18.96 31.48
CA ASN A 59 -9.21 -17.68 31.48
C ASN A 59 -9.81 -17.36 30.09
N GLU A 60 -10.59 -18.26 29.51
CA GLU A 60 -11.43 -17.91 28.35
C GLU A 60 -12.91 -18.15 28.64
N ASP A 61 -13.68 -17.07 28.48
CA ASP A 61 -15.14 -17.00 28.59
C ASP A 61 -15.81 -17.94 27.56
N PRO A 62 -16.64 -18.91 28.00
CA PRO A 62 -17.31 -19.85 27.12
C PRO A 62 -18.31 -19.20 26.12
N ASN A 63 -18.55 -17.89 26.20
CA ASN A 63 -19.33 -17.16 25.19
C ASN A 63 -18.59 -16.80 23.90
N LEU A 64 -17.28 -17.06 23.78
CA LEU A 64 -16.51 -16.69 22.58
C LEU A 64 -16.82 -17.58 21.37
N ALA A 65 -17.05 -18.90 21.57
CA ALA A 65 -17.35 -19.85 20.49
C ALA A 65 -18.69 -19.60 19.77
N ASN A 66 -19.66 -18.97 20.45
CA ASN A 66 -20.95 -18.57 19.84
C ASN A 66 -20.90 -17.16 19.20
N LYS A 67 -19.86 -16.36 19.47
CA LYS A 67 -19.64 -15.04 18.85
C LYS A 67 -18.89 -15.16 17.51
N THR A 68 -17.96 -16.11 17.37
CA THR A 68 -17.21 -16.31 16.11
C THR A 68 -18.08 -16.81 14.96
N ARG A 69 -19.13 -17.61 15.22
CA ARG A 69 -20.08 -18.06 14.18
C ARG A 69 -21.10 -17.00 13.75
N LYS A 70 -21.24 -15.88 14.48
CA LYS A 70 -22.22 -14.83 14.15
C LYS A 70 -21.70 -13.76 13.18
N ARG A 71 -20.40 -13.71 12.87
CA ARG A 71 -19.79 -12.63 12.07
C ARG A 71 -19.66 -12.89 10.56
N ASP A 72 -19.87 -14.11 10.08
CA ASP A 72 -19.72 -14.43 8.64
C ASP A 72 -21.01 -14.36 7.81
N ASN A 73 -22.14 -13.96 8.41
CA ASN A 73 -23.46 -14.02 7.77
C ASN A 73 -23.76 -12.94 6.70
N ASN A 74 -22.77 -12.22 6.19
CA ASN A 74 -23.02 -11.08 5.29
C ASN A 74 -22.31 -11.14 3.92
N LYS A 75 -21.81 -12.31 3.50
CA LYS A 75 -21.34 -12.50 2.11
C LYS A 75 -21.89 -13.81 1.56
N ASN A 76 -22.37 -13.77 0.32
CA ASN A 76 -22.81 -14.94 -0.46
C ASN A 76 -21.61 -15.86 -0.72
N VAL A 77 -21.18 -16.62 0.28
CA VAL A 77 -20.14 -17.64 0.14
C VAL A 77 -20.80 -18.90 -0.42
N THR A 78 -20.48 -19.22 -1.66
CA THR A 78 -20.87 -20.48 -2.29
C THR A 78 -20.16 -21.63 -1.56
N ARG A 79 -20.92 -22.59 -1.01
CA ARG A 79 -20.34 -23.77 -0.35
C ARG A 79 -19.61 -24.66 -1.36
N SER A 80 -18.44 -25.20 -1.01
CA SER A 80 -17.75 -26.21 -1.83
C SER A 80 -18.56 -27.52 -1.88
N LYS A 81 -18.23 -28.40 -2.83
CA LYS A 81 -18.87 -29.72 -2.96
C LYS A 81 -18.75 -30.55 -1.67
N GLU A 82 -17.59 -30.51 -1.01
CA GLU A 82 -17.36 -31.13 0.30
C GLU A 82 -18.25 -30.54 1.39
N GLN A 83 -18.37 -29.22 1.44
CA GLN A 83 -19.23 -28.55 2.43
C GLN A 83 -20.71 -28.88 2.21
N TRP A 84 -21.13 -29.08 0.95
CA TRP A 84 -22.47 -29.58 0.63
C TRP A 84 -22.67 -31.02 1.09
N ARG A 85 -21.68 -31.88 0.88
CA ARG A 85 -21.69 -33.28 1.31
C ARG A 85 -21.80 -33.40 2.84
N GLU A 86 -20.93 -32.71 3.57
CA GLU A 86 -20.94 -32.71 5.05
C GLU A 86 -22.28 -32.22 5.61
N LEU A 87 -22.80 -31.12 5.07
CA LEU A 87 -24.08 -30.56 5.50
C LEU A 87 -25.24 -31.56 5.31
N LEU A 88 -25.29 -32.26 4.17
CA LEU A 88 -26.35 -33.22 3.89
C LEU A 88 -26.26 -34.47 4.76
N VAL A 89 -25.03 -34.94 5.06
CA VAL A 89 -24.81 -36.04 6.01
C VAL A 89 -25.30 -35.66 7.41
N ASP A 90 -25.00 -34.45 7.87
CA ASP A 90 -25.44 -33.96 9.18
C ASP A 90 -26.97 -33.86 9.27
N ILE A 91 -27.62 -33.35 8.22
CA ILE A 91 -29.09 -33.28 8.15
C ILE A 91 -29.68 -34.70 8.19
N TYR A 92 -29.10 -35.65 7.44
CA TYR A 92 -29.57 -37.04 7.41
C TYR A 92 -29.40 -37.74 8.74
N TYR A 93 -28.26 -37.54 9.40
CA TYR A 93 -28.00 -38.07 10.73
C TYR A 93 -29.02 -37.54 11.74
N PHE A 94 -29.29 -36.23 11.70
CA PHE A 94 -30.25 -35.59 12.59
C PHE A 94 -31.67 -36.14 12.39
N LEU A 95 -32.15 -36.21 11.15
CA LEU A 95 -33.51 -36.67 10.84
C LEU A 95 -33.70 -38.16 11.11
N SER A 96 -32.68 -38.99 10.83
CA SER A 96 -32.67 -40.41 11.18
C SER A 96 -32.77 -40.60 12.70
N SER A 97 -32.00 -39.82 13.46
CA SER A 97 -32.04 -39.82 14.93
C SER A 97 -33.40 -39.35 15.47
N ALA A 98 -33.96 -38.27 14.93
CA ALA A 98 -35.28 -37.76 15.32
C ALA A 98 -36.38 -38.80 15.09
N ARG A 99 -36.34 -39.49 13.94
CA ARG A 99 -37.30 -40.54 13.58
C ARG A 99 -37.19 -41.76 14.49
N SER A 100 -35.98 -42.19 14.83
CA SER A 100 -35.75 -43.27 15.80
C SER A 100 -36.31 -42.94 17.20
N GLY A 101 -36.32 -41.65 17.56
CA GLY A 101 -36.92 -41.12 18.79
C GLY A 101 -38.43 -40.82 18.68
N GLN A 102 -39.13 -41.35 17.67
CA GLN A 102 -40.55 -41.11 17.37
C GLN A 102 -40.93 -39.63 17.17
N ARG A 103 -39.97 -38.74 16.88
CA ARG A 103 -40.26 -37.34 16.54
C ARG A 103 -40.51 -37.22 15.04
N LYS A 104 -41.66 -36.63 14.68
CA LYS A 104 -41.98 -36.30 13.29
C LYS A 104 -41.31 -34.98 12.91
N GLU A 105 -40.02 -35.01 12.62
CA GLU A 105 -39.30 -33.88 12.03
C GLU A 105 -39.04 -34.16 10.55
N SER A 106 -39.38 -33.20 9.69
CA SER A 106 -39.07 -33.22 8.26
C SER A 106 -37.82 -32.38 7.98
N VAL A 107 -37.16 -32.61 6.84
CA VAL A 107 -36.07 -31.75 6.36
C VAL A 107 -36.49 -30.30 6.28
N HIS A 108 -37.75 -30.04 5.94
CA HIS A 108 -38.33 -28.70 5.94
C HIS A 108 -38.32 -28.07 7.34
N SER A 109 -38.82 -28.80 8.34
CA SER A 109 -38.86 -28.31 9.73
C SER A 109 -37.46 -28.10 10.32
N TYR A 110 -36.49 -28.95 9.95
CA TYR A 110 -35.09 -28.80 10.38
C TYR A 110 -34.46 -27.56 9.77
N CYS A 111 -34.56 -27.41 8.45
CA CYS A 111 -33.97 -26.28 7.74
C CYS A 111 -34.61 -24.96 8.15
N GLN A 112 -35.93 -24.90 8.39
CA GLN A 112 -36.61 -23.70 8.87
C GLN A 112 -36.17 -23.29 10.29
N LYS A 113 -35.83 -24.27 11.15
CA LYS A 113 -35.31 -23.99 12.51
C LYS A 113 -33.84 -23.54 12.50
N VAL A 114 -33.03 -24.12 11.62
CA VAL A 114 -31.56 -24.00 11.68
C VAL A 114 -31.01 -22.96 10.69
N LEU A 115 -31.63 -22.80 9.52
CA LEU A 115 -31.16 -21.92 8.46
C LEU A 115 -32.04 -20.66 8.39
N LYS A 116 -31.39 -19.49 8.36
CA LYS A 116 -32.09 -18.18 8.37
C LYS A 116 -32.46 -17.65 6.98
N SER A 117 -32.10 -18.35 5.91
CA SER A 117 -32.25 -17.89 4.52
C SER A 117 -33.13 -18.84 3.71
N GLU A 118 -34.23 -18.32 3.17
CA GLU A 118 -35.21 -19.07 2.37
C GLU A 118 -34.58 -19.72 1.12
N ASN A 119 -33.68 -19.01 0.44
CA ASN A 119 -32.99 -19.53 -0.75
C ASN A 119 -32.02 -20.69 -0.43
N SER A 120 -31.37 -20.64 0.73
CA SER A 120 -30.52 -21.76 1.19
C SER A 120 -31.35 -22.97 1.58
N TYR A 121 -32.53 -22.71 2.15
CA TYR A 121 -33.52 -23.73 2.50
C TYR A 121 -34.04 -24.46 1.25
N GLN A 122 -34.50 -23.74 0.23
CA GLN A 122 -35.09 -24.34 -0.97
C GLN A 122 -34.08 -25.24 -1.69
N ARG A 123 -32.83 -24.76 -1.85
CA ARG A 123 -31.78 -25.53 -2.51
C ARG A 123 -31.42 -26.82 -1.78
N ILE A 124 -31.47 -26.84 -0.46
CA ILE A 124 -31.26 -28.08 0.33
C ILE A 124 -32.42 -29.04 0.11
N VAL A 125 -33.67 -28.55 0.11
CA VAL A 125 -34.85 -29.39 -0.14
C VAL A 125 -34.83 -30.00 -1.54
N ASP A 126 -34.41 -29.24 -2.55
CA ASP A 126 -34.34 -29.73 -3.92
C ASP A 126 -33.28 -30.84 -4.06
N VAL A 127 -32.08 -30.63 -3.51
CA VAL A 127 -31.02 -31.66 -3.48
C VAL A 127 -31.45 -32.88 -2.66
N TRP A 128 -32.13 -32.66 -1.54
CA TRP A 128 -32.67 -33.73 -0.69
C TRP A 128 -33.66 -34.63 -1.45
N ARG A 129 -34.53 -34.01 -2.25
CA ARG A 129 -35.50 -34.69 -3.10
C ARG A 129 -34.83 -35.40 -4.26
N GLU A 130 -33.86 -34.75 -4.90
CA GLU A 130 -33.08 -35.31 -6.01
C GLU A 130 -32.35 -36.61 -5.60
N LEU A 131 -31.80 -36.65 -4.39
CA LEU A 131 -31.10 -37.83 -3.86
C LEU A 131 -32.06 -38.90 -3.28
N ASP A 132 -33.37 -38.62 -3.28
CA ASP A 132 -34.41 -39.50 -2.72
C ASP A 132 -34.17 -39.92 -1.26
N PHE A 133 -33.61 -39.01 -0.45
CA PHE A 133 -33.31 -39.29 0.97
C PHE A 133 -34.56 -39.45 1.83
N GLU A 134 -35.73 -38.98 1.37
CA GLU A 134 -36.99 -39.16 2.07
C GLU A 134 -37.42 -40.64 2.05
N SER A 135 -37.22 -41.33 0.91
CA SER A 135 -37.45 -42.76 0.76
C SER A 135 -36.46 -43.57 1.60
N ASP A 136 -35.18 -43.19 1.60
CA ASP A 136 -34.16 -43.85 2.40
C ASP A 136 -34.41 -43.72 3.91
N LEU A 137 -34.81 -42.52 4.36
CA LEU A 137 -35.26 -42.30 5.75
C LEU A 137 -36.52 -43.11 6.06
N ALA A 138 -37.45 -43.25 5.10
CA ALA A 138 -38.64 -44.08 5.25
C ALA A 138 -38.33 -45.56 5.45
N GLN A 139 -37.27 -46.05 4.83
CA GLN A 139 -36.78 -47.41 4.95
C GLN A 139 -35.83 -47.61 6.15
N ASN A 140 -35.62 -46.59 6.99
CA ASN A 140 -34.66 -46.57 8.10
C ASN A 140 -33.23 -46.91 7.67
N VAL A 141 -32.81 -46.46 6.48
CA VAL A 141 -31.43 -46.63 6.01
C VAL A 141 -30.49 -45.83 6.91
N ALA A 142 -29.45 -46.49 7.44
CA ALA A 142 -28.50 -45.87 8.35
C ALA A 142 -27.73 -44.72 7.66
N PRO A 143 -27.38 -43.63 8.36
CA PRO A 143 -26.66 -42.50 7.75
C PRO A 143 -25.29 -42.86 7.13
N ASN A 144 -24.68 -43.94 7.59
CA ASN A 144 -23.41 -44.47 7.10
C ASN A 144 -23.58 -45.63 6.10
N ASP A 145 -24.81 -45.89 5.62
CA ASP A 145 -25.05 -46.92 4.62
C ASP A 145 -24.33 -46.55 3.30
N PRO A 146 -23.60 -47.48 2.68
CA PRO A 146 -22.88 -47.23 1.42
C PRO A 146 -23.74 -46.63 0.31
N ARG A 147 -25.05 -46.88 0.31
CA ARG A 147 -25.99 -46.31 -0.66
C ARG A 147 -26.16 -44.80 -0.50
N ILE A 148 -26.20 -44.29 0.74
CA ILE A 148 -26.27 -42.85 1.02
C ILE A 148 -24.97 -42.17 0.60
N ILE A 149 -23.83 -42.81 0.92
CA ILE A 149 -22.50 -42.32 0.55
C ILE A 149 -22.35 -42.29 -0.98
N ALA A 150 -22.75 -43.35 -1.68
CA ALA A 150 -22.69 -43.42 -3.14
C ALA A 150 -23.57 -42.37 -3.83
N LYS A 151 -24.77 -42.08 -3.31
CA LYS A 151 -25.64 -41.00 -3.80
C LYS A 151 -24.99 -39.63 -3.66
N LEU A 152 -24.38 -39.37 -2.51
CA LEU A 152 -23.65 -38.13 -2.26
C LEU A 152 -22.41 -38.00 -3.14
N ASP A 153 -21.62 -39.06 -3.25
CA ASP A 153 -20.40 -39.08 -4.04
C ASP A 153 -20.72 -38.99 -5.54
N GLY A 154 -21.81 -39.60 -6.02
CA GLY A 154 -22.28 -39.46 -7.40
C GLY A 154 -22.67 -38.02 -7.77
N ARG A 155 -23.28 -37.29 -6.83
CA ARG A 155 -23.71 -35.89 -7.05
C ARG A 155 -22.59 -34.88 -6.83
N PHE A 156 -21.72 -35.13 -5.85
CA PHE A 156 -20.69 -34.21 -5.40
C PHE A 156 -19.27 -34.70 -5.67
N SER A 157 -19.08 -35.65 -6.59
CA SER A 157 -17.77 -36.16 -6.97
C SER A 157 -16.81 -35.02 -7.28
N VAL A 158 -15.62 -35.13 -6.68
CA VAL A 158 -14.48 -34.29 -6.99
C VAL A 158 -13.88 -34.88 -8.26
N ASP A 159 -13.98 -34.16 -9.38
CA ASP A 159 -13.34 -34.55 -10.64
C ASP A 159 -11.82 -34.55 -10.45
N THR A 160 -11.27 -35.64 -9.95
CA THR A 160 -9.83 -35.85 -9.78
C THR A 160 -9.09 -35.89 -11.12
N ASN A 161 -9.80 -36.07 -12.23
CA ASN A 161 -9.23 -36.15 -13.58
C ASN A 161 -9.03 -34.79 -14.28
N LYS A 162 -9.70 -33.70 -13.85
CA LYS A 162 -9.53 -32.39 -14.52
C LYS A 162 -8.22 -31.68 -14.17
N GLU A 163 -7.58 -32.03 -13.05
CA GLU A 163 -6.28 -31.44 -12.70
C GLU A 163 -5.12 -32.01 -13.52
N GLN A 164 -5.21 -33.24 -14.04
CA GLN A 164 -4.17 -33.82 -14.90
C GLN A 164 -4.19 -33.29 -16.34
N GLN A 165 -5.35 -32.87 -16.88
CA GLN A 165 -5.46 -32.34 -18.24
C GLN A 165 -5.12 -30.84 -18.38
N SER A 166 -4.91 -30.11 -17.29
CA SER A 166 -4.53 -28.68 -17.33
C SER A 166 -3.02 -28.43 -17.26
N ALA A 167 -2.19 -29.47 -17.29
CA ALA A 167 -0.76 -29.32 -17.51
C ALA A 167 -0.57 -28.69 -18.88
N ARG A 168 -0.36 -27.36 -18.90
CA ARG A 168 0.02 -26.61 -20.09
C ARG A 168 1.16 -27.37 -20.75
N ASP A 169 0.94 -27.77 -21.99
CA ASP A 169 1.94 -28.37 -22.86
C ASP A 169 3.00 -27.31 -23.18
N LEU A 170 3.89 -27.07 -22.21
CA LEU A 170 5.03 -26.16 -22.32
C LEU A 170 6.06 -26.87 -23.20
N ARG A 171 5.92 -26.68 -24.52
CA ARG A 171 6.88 -27.21 -25.50
C ARG A 171 8.32 -26.93 -25.07
N PRO A 172 9.27 -27.86 -25.28
CA PRO A 172 10.69 -27.72 -24.92
C PRO A 172 11.49 -26.78 -25.82
N SER A 173 10.88 -25.70 -26.34
CA SER A 173 11.52 -24.81 -27.31
C SER A 173 11.65 -23.39 -26.78
N SER A 174 12.53 -23.17 -25.80
CA SER A 174 13.53 -22.08 -25.78
C SER A 174 14.22 -21.97 -24.42
N ASN A 175 15.55 -22.13 -24.43
CA ASN A 175 16.52 -21.67 -23.43
C ASN A 175 16.16 -21.91 -21.96
N SER A 176 15.98 -23.16 -21.52
CA SER A 176 16.19 -23.44 -20.10
C SER A 176 17.67 -23.75 -19.88
N TYR A 177 18.29 -23.05 -18.94
CA TYR A 177 19.64 -23.34 -18.45
C TYR A 177 19.69 -24.66 -17.66
N PHE A 178 18.51 -25.18 -17.30
CA PHE A 178 18.30 -26.35 -16.46
C PHE A 178 17.53 -27.42 -17.23
N ASP A 179 17.89 -28.68 -17.03
CA ASP A 179 17.03 -29.79 -17.46
C ASP A 179 15.87 -30.01 -16.47
N GLN A 180 14.92 -30.86 -16.84
CA GLN A 180 13.73 -31.11 -16.03
C GLN A 180 14.04 -31.67 -14.63
N GLY A 181 15.13 -32.43 -14.47
CA GLY A 181 15.57 -32.96 -13.19
C GLY A 181 16.18 -31.87 -12.30
N GLU A 182 17.01 -31.01 -12.88
CA GLU A 182 17.58 -29.83 -12.22
C GLU A 182 16.48 -28.84 -11.78
N GLU A 183 15.49 -28.57 -12.64
CA GLU A 183 14.35 -27.72 -12.28
C GLU A 183 13.52 -28.33 -11.13
N ALA A 184 13.28 -29.64 -11.16
CA ALA A 184 12.56 -30.34 -10.09
C ALA A 184 13.34 -30.32 -8.76
N ALA A 185 14.67 -30.48 -8.80
CA ALA A 185 15.53 -30.40 -7.62
C ALA A 185 15.52 -29.00 -7.00
N LEU A 186 15.61 -27.95 -7.83
CA LEU A 186 15.49 -26.56 -7.39
C LEU A 186 14.11 -26.28 -6.75
N GLN A 187 13.03 -26.81 -7.34
CA GLN A 187 11.68 -26.69 -6.78
C GLN A 187 11.55 -27.40 -5.43
N GLU A 188 12.06 -28.62 -5.31
CA GLU A 188 11.95 -29.40 -4.07
C GLU A 188 12.83 -28.80 -2.96
N ALA A 189 14.01 -28.28 -3.31
CA ALA A 189 14.83 -27.52 -2.37
C ALA A 189 14.04 -26.33 -1.81
N VAL A 190 13.48 -25.48 -2.68
CA VAL A 190 12.63 -24.33 -2.27
C VAL A 190 11.45 -24.79 -1.41
N ALA A 191 10.85 -25.93 -1.73
CA ALA A 191 9.76 -26.50 -0.97
C ALA A 191 10.17 -26.93 0.44
N GLU A 192 11.28 -27.64 0.57
CA GLU A 192 11.81 -28.10 1.86
C GLU A 192 12.31 -26.94 2.72
N PHE A 193 12.94 -25.93 2.12
CA PHE A 193 13.29 -24.67 2.78
C PHE A 193 12.07 -23.99 3.40
N ALA A 194 11.00 -23.86 2.61
CA ALA A 194 9.73 -23.35 3.11
C ALA A 194 9.17 -24.24 4.22
N ARG A 195 9.17 -25.58 4.08
CA ARG A 195 8.70 -26.51 5.14
C ARG A 195 9.51 -26.39 6.43
N ALA A 196 10.80 -26.08 6.33
CA ALA A 196 11.70 -25.85 7.46
C ALA A 196 11.53 -24.47 8.13
N GLY A 197 10.71 -23.58 7.57
CA GLY A 197 10.46 -22.24 8.10
C GLY A 197 11.27 -21.12 7.45
N PHE A 198 12.01 -21.40 6.38
CA PHE A 198 12.91 -20.47 5.70
C PHE A 198 12.51 -20.32 4.22
N PRO A 199 11.39 -19.67 3.90
CA PRO A 199 10.92 -19.62 2.52
C PRO A 199 11.84 -18.73 1.67
N LEU A 200 12.14 -19.14 0.44
CA LEU A 200 13.08 -18.44 -0.44
C LEU A 200 12.37 -17.38 -1.29
N GLU A 201 13.02 -16.25 -1.53
CA GLU A 201 12.55 -15.24 -2.49
C GLU A 201 12.95 -15.63 -3.92
N LYS A 202 12.29 -15.02 -4.91
CA LYS A 202 12.66 -15.19 -6.33
C LYS A 202 14.13 -14.85 -6.60
N THR A 203 14.65 -13.81 -5.96
CA THR A 203 16.04 -13.36 -6.04
C THR A 203 17.00 -14.38 -5.43
N ASN A 204 16.64 -15.03 -4.32
CA ASN A 204 17.43 -16.13 -3.76
C ASN A 204 17.47 -17.31 -4.73
N LEU A 205 16.33 -17.70 -5.31
CA LEU A 205 16.27 -18.75 -6.33
C LEU A 205 17.14 -18.43 -7.55
N MET A 206 17.14 -17.18 -8.00
CA MET A 206 18.04 -16.71 -9.05
C MET A 206 19.52 -16.81 -8.65
N GLY A 207 19.85 -16.48 -7.39
CA GLY A 207 21.18 -16.65 -6.83
C GLY A 207 21.63 -18.11 -6.78
N TYR A 208 20.77 -19.03 -6.38
CA TYR A 208 21.04 -20.48 -6.40
C TYR A 208 21.24 -20.99 -7.83
N ALA A 209 20.38 -20.54 -8.75
CA ALA A 209 20.44 -20.88 -10.16
C ALA A 209 21.77 -20.41 -10.80
N ASN A 210 22.20 -19.17 -10.53
CA ASN A 210 23.49 -18.64 -11.00
C ASN A 210 24.68 -19.43 -10.41
N ALA A 211 24.68 -19.64 -9.09
CA ALA A 211 25.76 -20.34 -8.41
C ALA A 211 25.89 -21.80 -8.88
N PHE A 212 24.78 -22.48 -9.17
CA PHE A 212 24.80 -23.82 -9.76
C PHE A 212 25.44 -23.83 -11.16
N LEU A 213 25.08 -22.87 -12.02
CA LEU A 213 25.66 -22.78 -13.37
C LEU A 213 27.15 -22.44 -13.33
N GLU A 214 27.56 -21.56 -12.42
CA GLU A 214 28.98 -21.24 -12.20
C GLU A 214 29.77 -22.48 -11.75
N ALA A 215 29.21 -23.29 -10.85
CA ALA A 215 29.83 -24.53 -10.39
C ALA A 215 29.94 -25.59 -11.51
N GLU A 216 29.01 -25.57 -12.47
CA GLU A 216 29.07 -26.35 -13.72
C GLU A 216 30.07 -25.79 -14.75
N GLY A 217 30.78 -24.71 -14.42
CA GLY A 217 31.74 -24.05 -15.31
C GLY A 217 31.09 -23.24 -16.42
N ILE A 218 29.80 -22.90 -16.29
CA ILE A 218 29.08 -22.02 -17.20
C ILE A 218 29.27 -20.59 -16.72
N ASP A 219 30.06 -19.82 -17.47
CA ASP A 219 30.28 -18.40 -17.20
C ASP A 219 28.98 -17.58 -17.41
N THR A 220 28.36 -17.22 -16.29
CA THR A 220 27.15 -16.39 -16.17
C THR A 220 27.43 -14.90 -16.40
N SER A 221 28.69 -14.45 -16.21
CA SER A 221 29.07 -13.04 -16.27
C SER A 221 29.02 -12.45 -17.69
N ASN A 222 29.30 -13.28 -18.70
CA ASN A 222 29.38 -12.85 -20.10
C ASN A 222 28.15 -13.20 -20.96
N ASN A 223 27.35 -14.20 -20.56
CA ASN A 223 26.21 -14.67 -21.36
C ASN A 223 24.85 -14.26 -20.82
N GLY A 224 24.82 -13.52 -19.69
CA GLY A 224 23.61 -13.26 -18.93
C GLY A 224 23.12 -14.57 -18.31
N GLY A 225 23.31 -14.72 -16.99
CA GLY A 225 22.78 -15.86 -16.24
C GLY A 225 21.26 -16.08 -16.42
N PRO A 226 20.67 -17.09 -15.77
CA PRO A 226 19.24 -17.36 -15.77
C PRO A 226 18.43 -16.08 -15.60
N SER A 227 17.58 -15.81 -16.59
CA SER A 227 16.66 -14.68 -16.54
C SER A 227 15.61 -14.89 -15.44
N MET A 228 14.98 -13.79 -14.99
CA MET A 228 13.83 -13.90 -14.09
C MET A 228 12.71 -14.76 -14.70
N ASP A 229 12.52 -14.76 -16.02
CA ASP A 229 11.57 -15.66 -16.69
C ASP A 229 11.90 -17.14 -16.50
N THR A 230 13.19 -17.48 -16.45
CA THR A 230 13.64 -18.85 -16.15
C THR A 230 13.30 -19.22 -14.71
N VAL A 231 13.57 -18.32 -13.76
CA VAL A 231 13.19 -18.50 -12.34
C VAL A 231 11.67 -18.62 -12.20
N GLU A 232 10.90 -17.81 -12.94
CA GLU A 232 9.44 -17.87 -12.94
C GLU A 232 8.91 -19.18 -13.50
N ARG A 233 9.49 -19.67 -14.59
CA ARG A 233 9.17 -20.99 -15.15
C ARG A 233 9.45 -22.08 -14.13
N VAL A 234 10.62 -22.06 -13.49
CA VAL A 234 11.00 -23.06 -12.48
C VAL A 234 9.99 -23.11 -11.35
N TYR A 235 9.59 -21.98 -10.73
CA TYR A 235 8.63 -22.09 -9.62
C TYR A 235 7.18 -22.27 -10.08
N LYS A 236 6.76 -21.77 -11.25
CA LYS A 236 5.38 -21.91 -11.76
C LYS A 236 5.08 -23.29 -12.33
N ALA A 237 6.08 -24.00 -12.84
CA ALA A 237 5.93 -25.38 -13.32
C ALA A 237 5.72 -26.39 -12.17
N GLY A 238 6.14 -26.03 -10.94
CA GLY A 238 6.01 -26.87 -9.75
C GLY A 238 4.76 -26.60 -8.91
N ARG A 239 4.68 -27.28 -7.75
CA ARG A 239 3.66 -27.03 -6.71
C ARG A 239 3.94 -25.75 -5.89
N LEU A 240 4.82 -24.86 -6.34
CA LEU A 240 5.17 -23.64 -5.62
C LEU A 240 4.26 -22.49 -6.03
N LYS A 241 3.85 -21.67 -5.07
CA LYS A 241 3.08 -20.46 -5.28
C LYS A 241 3.87 -19.27 -4.75
N ALA A 242 4.09 -18.28 -5.61
CA ALA A 242 4.53 -16.97 -5.16
C ALA A 242 3.34 -16.27 -4.49
N MET A 243 3.47 -15.89 -3.23
CA MET A 243 2.44 -15.08 -2.55
C MET A 243 2.68 -13.59 -2.83
N SER A 244 1.97 -13.04 -3.80
CA SER A 244 1.93 -11.59 -4.04
C SER A 244 0.52 -11.04 -3.84
N ASN A 245 0.36 -10.01 -3.00
CA ASN A 245 -0.84 -9.17 -2.98
C ASN A 245 -0.68 -8.10 -4.07
N VAL A 246 -1.27 -8.32 -5.25
CA VAL A 246 -1.42 -7.24 -6.24
C VAL A 246 -2.91 -6.93 -6.34
N GLY A 247 -3.32 -5.81 -5.75
CA GLY A 247 -4.65 -5.26 -5.98
C GLY A 247 -4.77 -4.78 -7.42
N GLY A 248 -5.88 -5.11 -8.09
CA GLY A 248 -6.16 -4.53 -9.41
C GLY A 248 -6.32 -3.02 -9.31
N ILE A 249 -5.84 -2.28 -10.32
CA ILE A 249 -6.07 -0.83 -10.41
C ILE A 249 -7.58 -0.57 -10.51
N ASP A 250 -8.06 0.41 -9.73
CA ASP A 250 -9.47 0.80 -9.75
C ASP A 250 -9.89 1.26 -11.16
N ARG A 251 -11.01 0.74 -11.66
CA ARG A 251 -11.46 1.01 -13.04
C ARG A 251 -11.74 2.49 -13.29
N LYS A 252 -12.13 3.28 -12.28
CA LYS A 252 -12.33 4.72 -12.44
C LYS A 252 -11.00 5.46 -12.57
N ARG A 253 -9.93 4.97 -11.91
CA ARG A 253 -8.56 5.49 -12.09
C ARG A 253 -8.05 5.18 -13.50
N ALA A 254 -8.21 3.94 -13.94
CA ALA A 254 -7.87 3.51 -15.29
C ALA A 254 -8.58 4.36 -16.37
N ALA A 255 -9.86 4.68 -16.19
CA ALA A 255 -10.63 5.47 -17.13
C ALA A 255 -10.18 6.94 -17.27
N GLN A 256 -9.37 7.47 -16.33
CA GLN A 256 -8.87 8.85 -16.37
C GLN A 256 -7.53 9.00 -17.09
N ALA A 257 -6.87 7.88 -17.43
CA ALA A 257 -5.63 7.85 -18.21
C ALA A 257 -5.93 8.06 -19.71
N GLY A 258 -6.16 9.31 -20.10
CA GLY A 258 -6.39 9.72 -21.50
C GLY A 258 -5.41 10.79 -21.96
N PRO A 259 -5.13 10.89 -23.27
CA PRO A 259 -4.37 12.00 -23.86
C PRO A 259 -4.92 13.37 -23.46
N GLU A 260 -6.25 13.49 -23.34
CA GLU A 260 -6.90 14.76 -23.00
C GLU A 260 -6.60 15.20 -21.57
N THR A 261 -6.52 14.25 -20.62
CA THR A 261 -6.12 14.53 -19.23
C THR A 261 -4.66 15.00 -19.17
N LEU A 262 -3.78 14.38 -19.94
CA LEU A 262 -2.38 14.79 -20.05
C LEU A 262 -2.26 16.19 -20.70
N ASN A 263 -3.00 16.44 -21.78
CA ASN A 263 -3.07 17.74 -22.43
C ASN A 263 -3.53 18.81 -21.44
N ALA A 264 -4.61 18.56 -20.69
CA ALA A 264 -5.12 19.48 -19.68
C ALA A 264 -4.08 19.81 -18.60
N LEU A 265 -3.36 18.82 -18.09
CA LEU A 265 -2.28 19.02 -17.13
C LEU A 265 -1.18 19.93 -17.70
N TYR A 266 -0.73 19.67 -18.92
CA TYR A 266 0.32 20.46 -19.57
C TYR A 266 -0.12 21.90 -19.88
N HIS A 267 -1.36 22.09 -20.31
CA HIS A 267 -1.94 23.42 -20.50
C HIS A 267 -2.00 24.19 -19.17
N GLN A 268 -2.45 23.55 -18.09
CA GLN A 268 -2.44 24.17 -16.76
C GLN A 268 -1.02 24.57 -16.32
N MET A 269 -0.03 23.74 -16.59
CA MET A 269 1.38 24.03 -16.26
C MET A 269 1.91 25.26 -17.01
N GLU A 270 1.68 25.35 -18.33
CA GLU A 270 2.07 26.53 -19.11
C GLU A 270 1.35 27.80 -18.65
N TYR A 271 0.04 27.72 -18.38
CA TYR A 271 -0.76 28.89 -18.00
C TYR A 271 -0.34 29.45 -16.65
N TRP A 272 -0.15 28.58 -15.64
CA TRP A 272 0.30 29.04 -14.34
C TRP A 272 1.75 29.54 -14.37
N MET A 273 2.60 29.00 -15.23
CA MET A 273 3.94 29.54 -15.44
C MET A 273 3.90 30.94 -16.06
N ALA A 274 3.07 31.15 -17.08
CA ALA A 274 2.88 32.46 -17.70
C ALA A 274 2.35 33.50 -16.69
N ILE A 275 1.42 33.09 -15.82
CA ILE A 275 0.92 33.94 -14.73
C ILE A 275 2.03 34.24 -13.72
N ALA A 276 2.81 33.25 -13.30
CA ALA A 276 3.92 33.44 -12.37
C ALA A 276 4.97 34.42 -12.92
N HIS A 277 5.30 34.29 -14.21
CA HIS A 277 6.17 35.21 -14.95
C HIS A 277 5.62 36.64 -14.97
N GLU A 278 4.33 36.80 -15.23
CA GLU A 278 3.72 38.13 -15.24
C GLU A 278 3.72 38.79 -13.85
N VAL A 279 3.40 38.01 -12.81
CA VAL A 279 3.30 38.50 -11.44
C VAL A 279 4.65 38.91 -10.88
N ASN A 280 5.68 38.10 -11.13
CA ASN A 280 7.04 38.37 -10.67
C ASN A 280 8.07 37.85 -11.67
N PRO A 281 8.38 38.60 -12.74
CA PRO A 281 9.29 38.16 -13.81
C PRO A 281 10.74 38.02 -13.34
N ILE A 282 11.10 38.61 -12.19
CA ILE A 282 12.43 38.47 -11.59
C ILE A 282 12.58 37.08 -10.96
N ALA A 283 11.61 36.67 -10.15
CA ALA A 283 11.60 35.33 -9.55
C ALA A 283 11.31 34.26 -10.62
N TRP A 284 10.42 34.55 -11.57
CA TRP A 284 9.96 33.64 -12.63
C TRP A 284 10.37 34.16 -14.01
N PRO A 285 11.65 34.09 -14.40
CA PRO A 285 12.08 34.60 -15.70
C PRO A 285 11.55 33.78 -16.89
N GLU A 286 11.12 32.55 -16.67
CA GLU A 286 10.54 31.68 -17.70
C GLU A 286 9.04 31.91 -17.84
N ALA A 287 8.59 32.21 -19.06
CA ALA A 287 7.17 32.32 -19.37
C ALA A 287 6.48 30.97 -19.65
N ARG A 288 7.27 29.90 -19.80
CA ARG A 288 6.81 28.55 -20.17
C ARG A 288 7.35 27.52 -19.21
N TYR A 289 6.55 26.49 -18.91
CA TYR A 289 6.99 25.42 -18.02
C TYR A 289 8.11 24.60 -18.67
N ALA A 290 8.03 24.36 -19.99
CA ALA A 290 9.06 23.63 -20.73
C ALA A 290 10.47 24.27 -20.64
N ASP A 291 10.54 25.55 -20.25
CA ASP A 291 11.78 26.31 -20.12
C ASP A 291 12.32 26.35 -18.67
N VAL A 292 11.57 25.81 -17.70
CA VAL A 292 12.05 25.74 -16.31
C VAL A 292 13.17 24.71 -16.19
N PRO A 293 14.33 25.07 -15.61
CA PRO A 293 15.45 24.17 -15.44
C PRO A 293 15.11 23.08 -14.41
N PRO A 294 15.67 21.87 -14.56
CA PRO A 294 15.36 20.73 -13.70
C PRO A 294 15.79 20.95 -12.24
N SER A 295 16.76 21.82 -12.00
CA SER A 295 17.16 22.25 -10.65
C SER A 295 16.10 23.07 -9.92
N ARG A 296 15.01 23.50 -10.57
CA ARG A 296 13.89 24.26 -9.98
C ARG A 296 12.55 23.51 -10.06
N ILE A 297 12.56 22.26 -10.49
CA ILE A 297 11.37 21.41 -10.57
C ILE A 297 11.47 20.33 -9.49
N TYR A 298 10.49 20.33 -8.60
CA TYR A 298 10.41 19.45 -7.46
C TYR A 298 9.14 18.60 -7.51
N ASN A 299 9.20 17.41 -6.93
CA ASN A 299 8.03 16.60 -6.65
C ASN A 299 8.10 16.10 -5.21
N THR A 300 6.96 15.96 -4.54
CA THR A 300 6.89 15.20 -3.31
C THR A 300 5.73 14.22 -3.33
N ASP A 301 5.88 13.18 -2.52
CA ASP A 301 4.82 12.24 -2.20
C ASP A 301 4.85 11.87 -0.72
N GLU A 302 3.68 11.72 -0.11
CA GLU A 302 3.55 11.15 1.23
C GLU A 302 3.35 9.64 1.13
N GLN A 303 4.44 8.89 1.30
CA GLN A 303 4.37 7.44 1.38
C GLN A 303 4.29 7.02 2.84
N GLY A 304 3.52 5.97 3.16
CA GLY A 304 3.65 5.25 4.42
C GLY A 304 4.62 4.07 4.27
N PRO A 305 5.96 4.28 4.33
CA PRO A 305 6.92 3.21 4.16
C PRO A 305 6.72 2.16 5.25
N ASN A 306 6.10 1.06 4.88
CA ASN A 306 5.98 -0.08 5.76
C ASN A 306 7.19 -0.99 5.53
N PRO A 307 8.17 -1.04 6.46
CA PRO A 307 9.35 -1.87 6.31
C PRO A 307 9.00 -3.36 6.16
N THR A 308 7.77 -3.76 6.52
CA THR A 308 7.26 -5.13 6.36
C THR A 308 6.46 -5.35 5.06
N ALA A 309 6.06 -4.30 4.33
CA ALA A 309 5.22 -4.44 3.13
C ALA A 309 6.02 -4.75 1.86
N LEU A 310 7.31 -4.38 1.80
CA LEU A 310 8.19 -4.66 0.67
C LEU A 310 8.95 -5.98 0.78
N ARG A 311 8.43 -6.93 1.55
CA ARG A 311 8.97 -8.29 1.53
C ARG A 311 8.79 -8.84 0.12
N ASN A 312 9.88 -9.30 -0.51
CA ASN A 312 9.74 -9.93 -1.81
C ASN A 312 8.80 -11.13 -1.67
N PRO A 313 7.98 -11.42 -2.70
CA PRO A 313 7.13 -12.61 -2.68
C PRO A 313 7.98 -13.85 -2.42
N VAL A 314 7.72 -14.50 -1.29
CA VAL A 314 8.39 -15.76 -0.96
C VAL A 314 7.73 -16.91 -1.71
N LEU A 315 8.54 -17.84 -2.17
CA LEU A 315 8.16 -19.05 -2.87
C LEU A 315 7.83 -20.10 -1.81
N ILE A 316 6.57 -20.53 -1.76
CA ILE A 316 6.11 -21.55 -0.83
C ILE A 316 5.33 -22.65 -1.53
N PRO A 317 5.44 -23.91 -1.09
CA PRO A 317 4.59 -24.98 -1.58
C PRO A 317 3.11 -24.67 -1.38
N ARG A 318 2.31 -24.99 -2.39
CA ARG A 318 0.87 -24.74 -2.43
C ARG A 318 0.16 -25.43 -1.27
N GLU A 319 0.61 -26.61 -0.85
CA GLU A 319 0.08 -27.30 0.31
C GLU A 319 0.35 -26.55 1.63
N LEU A 320 1.43 -25.78 1.73
CA LEU A 320 1.71 -24.93 2.89
C LEU A 320 0.86 -23.65 2.84
N VAL A 321 0.58 -23.10 1.65
CA VAL A 321 -0.37 -22.00 1.49
C VAL A 321 -1.75 -22.41 2.03
N GLU A 322 -2.19 -23.62 1.72
CA GLU A 322 -3.54 -24.09 2.04
C GLU A 322 -3.66 -24.58 3.50
N ARG A 323 -2.65 -25.27 4.05
CA ARG A 323 -2.71 -25.85 5.41
C ARG A 323 -2.08 -24.97 6.50
N HIS A 324 -1.14 -24.12 6.11
CA HIS A 324 -0.23 -23.42 7.02
C HIS A 324 -0.05 -21.94 6.66
N ALA A 325 -1.06 -21.29 6.07
CA ALA A 325 -1.07 -19.86 5.73
C ALA A 325 -0.62 -18.93 6.88
N ARG A 326 -0.71 -19.39 8.14
CA ARG A 326 -0.28 -18.66 9.35
C ARG A 326 1.20 -18.81 9.69
N LEU A 327 1.89 -19.85 9.23
CA LEU A 327 3.34 -20.02 9.42
C LEU A 327 4.14 -19.07 8.52
N PHE A 328 3.63 -18.83 7.31
CA PHE A 328 4.16 -17.87 6.34
C PHE A 328 3.12 -16.77 6.13
N GLN A 329 2.77 -16.09 7.23
CA GLN A 329 1.81 -15.01 7.16
C GLN A 329 2.46 -13.88 6.33
N ASN A 330 1.94 -13.66 5.12
CA ASN A 330 1.98 -12.33 4.50
C ASN A 330 1.43 -11.41 5.59
N THR A 331 2.29 -10.56 6.16
CA THR A 331 1.85 -9.58 7.15
C THR A 331 0.65 -8.89 6.54
N ARG A 332 -0.53 -9.09 7.13
CA ARG A 332 -1.69 -8.29 6.74
C ARG A 332 -1.26 -6.84 6.93
N GLU A 333 -1.66 -5.95 6.04
CA GLU A 333 -1.68 -4.53 6.37
C GLU A 333 -2.33 -4.41 7.77
N GLY A 334 -1.55 -4.02 8.78
CA GLY A 334 -1.99 -3.99 10.18
C GLY A 334 -1.60 -5.15 11.10
N ASP A 335 -0.57 -5.96 10.83
CA ASP A 335 -0.08 -7.04 11.74
C ASP A 335 0.49 -6.54 13.11
N GLY A 336 0.25 -5.29 13.50
CA GLY A 336 0.58 -4.75 14.83
C GLY A 336 2.08 -4.64 15.14
N LYS A 337 2.97 -4.87 14.16
CA LYS A 337 4.43 -4.83 14.36
C LYS A 337 5.01 -3.43 14.42
N MET A 338 4.39 -2.44 13.78
CA MET A 338 4.62 -1.06 14.17
C MET A 338 3.43 -0.65 15.02
N SER A 339 3.70 -0.27 16.27
CA SER A 339 2.65 0.17 17.21
C SER A 339 2.06 1.54 16.83
N PHE A 340 2.69 2.20 15.85
CA PHE A 340 2.33 3.50 15.28
C PHE A 340 2.62 3.51 13.76
N HIS A 341 1.97 4.42 13.04
CA HIS A 341 2.11 4.67 11.61
C HIS A 341 3.17 5.74 11.35
N TYR A 342 3.99 5.54 10.31
CA TYR A 342 4.83 6.60 9.73
C TYR A 342 4.34 6.94 8.36
N SER A 343 4.38 8.23 8.05
CA SER A 343 4.43 8.74 6.70
C SER A 343 5.73 9.52 6.49
N VAL A 344 6.28 9.43 5.29
CA VAL A 344 7.44 10.18 4.84
C VAL A 344 7.03 10.93 3.58
N ALA A 345 7.01 12.25 3.68
CA ALA A 345 6.91 13.14 2.53
C ALA A 345 8.30 13.24 1.88
N ASN A 346 8.54 12.36 0.90
CA ASN A 346 9.78 12.29 0.14
C ASN A 346 9.80 13.41 -0.89
N ILE A 347 10.78 14.31 -0.80
CA ILE A 347 10.95 15.41 -1.72
C ILE A 347 12.08 15.06 -2.70
N VAL A 348 11.83 15.26 -3.99
CA VAL A 348 12.80 15.02 -5.05
C VAL A 348 12.87 16.19 -6.01
N ARG A 349 14.00 16.32 -6.73
CA ARG A 349 14.27 17.37 -7.69
C ARG A 349 14.58 16.77 -9.05
N ALA A 350 14.14 17.39 -10.14
CA ALA A 350 14.20 16.79 -11.48
C ALA A 350 15.63 16.55 -12.00
N ASP A 351 16.62 17.28 -11.49
CA ASP A 351 18.04 17.03 -11.77
C ASP A 351 18.65 15.84 -10.98
N GLY A 352 17.84 15.25 -10.10
CA GLY A 352 18.18 14.08 -9.28
C GLY A 352 18.92 14.38 -7.99
N ALA A 353 19.42 15.61 -7.79
CA ALA A 353 20.27 15.91 -6.64
C ALA A 353 19.46 15.93 -5.34
N GLN A 354 20.01 15.35 -4.27
CA GLN A 354 19.42 15.31 -2.93
C GLN A 354 20.26 16.14 -1.98
N CYS A 355 19.61 16.93 -1.11
CA CYS A 355 20.31 17.75 -0.13
C CYS A 355 21.01 16.87 0.91
N LEU A 356 22.25 17.21 1.24
CA LEU A 356 22.98 16.66 2.40
C LEU A 356 23.58 17.85 3.17
N PRO A 357 22.83 18.47 4.10
CA PRO A 357 23.24 19.70 4.78
C PRO A 357 24.62 19.60 5.44
N LYS A 358 24.94 18.47 6.09
CA LYS A 358 26.25 18.22 6.70
C LYS A 358 27.41 18.25 5.70
N GLU A 359 27.15 17.92 4.44
CA GLU A 359 28.15 17.89 3.37
C GLU A 359 28.09 19.15 2.49
N CYS A 360 27.25 20.13 2.85
CA CYS A 360 27.00 21.35 2.07
C CYS A 360 26.61 21.05 0.62
N VAL A 361 25.91 19.93 0.39
CA VAL A 361 25.36 19.56 -0.92
C VAL A 361 23.96 20.13 -1.02
N GLU A 362 23.77 21.03 -1.98
CA GLU A 362 22.46 21.59 -2.32
C GLU A 362 21.70 20.65 -3.26
N GLY A 363 20.40 20.46 -3.00
CA GLY A 363 19.58 19.49 -3.73
C GLY A 363 18.11 19.58 -3.34
N ALA A 364 17.37 18.50 -3.61
CA ALA A 364 16.04 18.29 -3.04
C ALA A 364 16.09 18.40 -1.51
N PRO A 365 15.22 19.21 -0.87
CA PRO A 365 15.06 19.22 0.58
C PRO A 365 14.97 17.82 1.16
N ALA A 366 15.46 17.66 2.38
CA ALA A 366 15.43 16.35 3.03
C ALA A 366 13.96 15.93 3.31
N PRO A 367 13.66 14.63 3.42
CA PRO A 367 12.30 14.17 3.68
C PRO A 367 11.68 14.77 4.95
N TYR A 368 10.37 15.04 4.86
CA TYR A 368 9.56 15.51 5.98
C TYR A 368 8.77 14.34 6.58
N ILE A 369 8.90 14.12 7.88
CA ILE A 369 8.51 12.87 8.53
C ILE A 369 7.32 13.12 9.44
N LEU A 370 6.30 12.27 9.31
CA LEU A 370 5.07 12.32 10.08
C LEU A 370 4.92 11.01 10.84
N ILE A 371 4.70 11.11 12.14
CA ILE A 371 4.63 9.96 13.04
C ILE A 371 3.27 9.98 13.73
N SER A 372 2.58 8.84 13.78
CA SER A 372 1.32 8.75 14.49
C SER A 372 1.56 8.76 15.99
N ASP A 373 0.98 9.72 16.69
CA ASP A 373 0.98 9.75 18.14
C ASP A 373 -0.43 10.07 18.63
N GLY A 374 -1.07 9.13 19.33
CA GLY A 374 -2.41 9.34 19.88
C GLY A 374 -2.49 10.50 20.87
N SER A 375 -1.37 10.84 21.53
CA SER A 375 -1.28 12.01 22.41
C SER A 375 -1.21 13.34 21.65
N SER A 376 -0.91 13.30 20.35
CA SER A 376 -0.94 14.48 19.47
C SER A 376 -2.35 14.82 18.97
N SER A 377 -3.39 14.15 19.48
CA SER A 377 -4.78 14.58 19.32
C SER A 377 -4.91 15.99 19.88
N SER A 378 -4.88 16.95 18.95
CA SER A 378 -4.86 18.36 19.29
C SER A 378 -6.25 18.82 19.71
N GLU A 379 -6.33 19.94 20.43
CA GLU A 379 -7.61 20.63 20.67
C GLU A 379 -8.39 20.81 19.35
N LEU A 380 -7.71 21.01 18.22
CA LEU A 380 -8.31 21.15 16.88
C LEU A 380 -9.19 19.98 16.46
N ASP A 381 -8.90 18.75 16.91
CA ASP A 381 -9.72 17.57 16.59
C ASP A 381 -11.03 17.55 17.39
N SER A 382 -11.07 18.27 18.51
CA SER A 382 -12.26 18.49 19.33
C SER A 382 -13.02 19.78 18.97
N MET A 383 -12.42 20.65 18.17
CA MET A 383 -13.02 21.92 17.74
C MET A 383 -14.04 21.71 16.62
N ASP A 384 -15.06 22.57 16.59
CA ASP A 384 -15.95 22.63 15.44
C ASP A 384 -15.19 23.07 14.19
N LYS A 385 -15.75 22.76 13.02
CA LYS A 385 -15.11 23.02 11.72
C LYS A 385 -14.72 24.49 11.55
N ALA A 386 -15.57 25.44 11.95
CA ALA A 386 -15.32 26.86 11.74
C ALA A 386 -14.19 27.38 12.63
N SER A 387 -14.18 27.01 13.92
CA SER A 387 -13.10 27.39 14.83
C SER A 387 -11.76 26.77 14.42
N ARG A 388 -11.78 25.50 13.98
CA ARG A 388 -10.60 24.83 13.44
C ARG A 388 -10.10 25.52 12.16
N ASP A 389 -11.00 25.82 11.23
CA ASP A 389 -10.66 26.50 9.99
C ASP A 389 -10.08 27.90 10.29
N ARG A 390 -10.64 28.68 11.24
CA ARG A 390 -10.06 29.98 11.69
C ARG A 390 -8.64 29.84 12.26
N LEU A 391 -8.38 28.84 13.09
CA LEU A 391 -7.03 28.59 13.60
C LEU A 391 -6.04 28.16 12.51
N LEU A 392 -6.50 27.43 11.49
CA LEU A 392 -5.65 27.04 10.36
C LEU A 392 -5.25 28.24 9.49
N VAL A 393 -6.10 29.26 9.42
CA VAL A 393 -5.85 30.51 8.68
C VAL A 393 -4.84 31.38 9.41
N ASN A 394 -4.87 31.37 10.75
CA ASN A 394 -4.00 32.20 11.59
C ASN A 394 -2.67 31.52 11.97
N GLN A 395 -2.20 30.55 11.18
CA GLN A 395 -0.92 29.89 11.47
C GLN A 395 0.25 30.81 11.17
N SER A 396 1.15 30.96 12.15
CA SER A 396 2.31 31.87 12.06
C SER A 396 3.61 31.11 12.22
N GLU A 397 4.74 31.53 11.63
CA GLU A 397 6.03 30.83 11.83
C GLU A 397 6.44 30.66 13.33
N ASP A 398 5.81 31.36 14.26
CA ASP A 398 6.12 31.37 15.69
C ASP A 398 5.24 30.42 16.56
N ASP A 399 4.25 29.71 16.00
CA ASP A 399 3.39 28.84 16.81
C ASP A 399 4.20 27.71 17.50
N THR A 400 4.09 27.57 18.82
CA THR A 400 4.71 26.46 19.57
C THR A 400 3.99 25.13 19.31
N ILE A 401 4.74 24.02 19.20
CA ILE A 401 4.18 22.69 18.95
C ILE A 401 4.69 21.73 20.01
N GLN A 402 3.83 21.36 20.94
CA GLN A 402 4.18 20.34 21.92
C GLN A 402 4.25 18.97 21.25
N LEU A 403 5.38 18.29 21.43
CA LEU A 403 5.65 16.98 20.88
C LEU A 403 6.07 16.05 22.02
N ASN A 404 5.61 14.80 21.94
CA ASN A 404 5.93 13.79 22.92
C ASN A 404 7.43 13.42 22.86
N PRO A 405 8.19 13.57 23.96
CA PRO A 405 9.62 13.30 23.96
C PRO A 405 9.99 11.87 23.50
N GLY A 406 9.14 10.89 23.80
CA GLY A 406 9.38 9.48 23.44
C GLY A 406 9.34 9.21 21.93
N VAL A 407 8.70 10.09 21.15
CA VAL A 407 8.63 9.98 19.68
C VAL A 407 9.98 10.33 19.03
N TYR A 408 10.88 10.98 19.75
CA TYR A 408 12.17 11.42 19.21
C TYR A 408 13.32 10.47 19.48
N ASP A 409 13.15 9.57 20.46
CA ASP A 409 14.19 8.62 20.80
C ASP A 409 14.58 7.82 19.56
N GLY A 410 15.89 7.63 19.35
CA GLY A 410 16.40 6.89 18.19
C GLY A 410 16.51 7.68 16.89
N TRP A 411 15.87 8.86 16.79
CA TRP A 411 16.16 9.78 15.69
C TRP A 411 17.56 10.37 15.84
N PHE A 412 17.94 11.06 16.93
CA PHE A 412 19.24 11.74 16.98
C PHE A 412 19.92 11.64 18.35
N ASP A 413 21.23 11.39 18.35
CA ASP A 413 22.07 11.44 19.58
C ASP A 413 22.44 12.90 19.92
N ASP A 414 22.50 13.77 18.91
CA ASP A 414 22.71 15.23 18.99
C ASP A 414 21.69 15.90 18.07
N TYR A 415 20.69 16.61 18.61
CA TYR A 415 19.73 17.41 17.83
C TYR A 415 19.69 18.85 18.33
N GLN A 416 19.26 19.75 17.45
CA GLN A 416 18.84 21.09 17.80
C GLN A 416 17.32 21.16 17.69
N VAL A 417 16.67 21.72 18.71
CA VAL A 417 15.27 22.11 18.63
C VAL A 417 15.25 23.42 17.84
N GLY A 418 14.74 23.36 16.61
CA GLY A 418 14.48 24.51 15.76
C GLY A 418 13.22 25.27 16.18
N LYS A 419 12.83 26.27 15.38
CA LYS A 419 11.56 27.00 15.59
C LYS A 419 10.36 26.05 15.52
N ARG A 420 9.27 26.38 16.23
CA ARG A 420 8.06 25.55 16.36
C ARG A 420 8.34 24.12 16.85
N ASP A 421 9.32 23.95 17.72
CA ASP A 421 9.76 22.65 18.26
C ASP A 421 10.10 21.60 17.19
N THR A 422 10.53 22.06 16.01
CA THR A 422 11.00 21.16 14.94
C THR A 422 12.33 20.53 15.34
N LEU A 423 12.43 19.21 15.28
CA LEU A 423 13.73 18.57 15.35
C LEU A 423 14.35 18.56 13.96
N VAL A 424 15.44 19.29 13.79
CA VAL A 424 16.24 19.25 12.57
C VAL A 424 17.50 18.47 12.85
N ASN A 425 17.78 17.49 12.00
CA ASN A 425 18.96 16.66 12.14
C ASN A 425 20.11 17.13 11.23
N PRO A 426 21.32 16.55 11.36
CA PRO A 426 22.43 16.86 10.47
C PRO A 426 22.16 16.62 8.98
N PHE A 427 21.13 15.84 8.64
CA PHE A 427 20.68 15.55 7.28
C PHE A 427 19.52 16.42 6.81
N GLY A 428 19.01 17.35 7.64
CA GLY A 428 17.86 18.19 7.35
C GLY A 428 16.49 17.53 7.56
N PHE A 429 16.37 16.29 8.06
CA PHE A 429 15.04 15.72 8.32
C PHE A 429 14.29 16.58 9.34
N GLN A 430 13.04 16.91 9.04
CA GLN A 430 12.11 17.55 9.97
C GLN A 430 11.03 16.55 10.35
N ILE A 431 10.73 16.44 11.64
CA ILE A 431 9.81 15.46 12.18
C ILE A 431 8.61 16.17 12.81
N ARG A 432 7.41 15.68 12.51
CA ARG A 432 6.14 16.05 13.13
C ARG A 432 5.38 14.82 13.61
N THR A 433 4.50 15.04 14.58
CA THR A 433 3.50 14.05 14.97
C THR A 433 2.11 14.49 14.56
N THR A 434 1.28 13.54 14.16
CA THR A 434 -0.17 13.74 14.00
C THR A 434 -0.92 12.55 14.60
N PRO A 435 -2.22 12.65 14.89
CA PRO A 435 -2.96 11.53 15.49
C PRO A 435 -2.95 10.26 14.63
N THR A 436 -2.90 10.43 13.30
CA THR A 436 -2.94 9.32 12.34
C THR A 436 -1.58 9.00 11.75
N GLY A 437 -0.57 9.84 11.97
CA GLY A 437 0.73 9.78 11.27
C GLY A 437 0.65 10.22 9.82
N SER A 438 -0.49 10.74 9.36
CA SER A 438 -0.64 11.33 8.03
C SER A 438 -0.63 12.85 8.12
N MET A 439 -0.36 13.51 7.00
CA MET A 439 -0.36 14.96 6.98
C MET A 439 -1.79 15.52 7.02
N LEU A 440 -1.97 16.53 7.86
CA LEU A 440 -3.18 17.34 8.05
C LEU A 440 -2.97 18.76 7.49
N LYS A 441 -4.06 19.54 7.36
CA LYS A 441 -4.01 20.95 6.91
C LYS A 441 -2.96 21.80 7.64
N ARG A 442 -2.86 21.65 8.96
CA ARG A 442 -1.84 22.35 9.78
C ARG A 442 -0.43 21.91 9.42
N THR A 443 -0.19 20.61 9.39
CA THR A 443 1.14 20.08 9.09
C THR A 443 1.53 20.26 7.64
N PHE A 444 0.59 20.56 6.74
CA PHE A 444 0.87 20.96 5.38
C PHE A 444 1.55 22.34 5.34
N PHE A 445 1.08 23.31 6.14
CA PHE A 445 1.79 24.57 6.29
C PHE A 445 3.20 24.38 6.85
N ASP A 446 3.35 23.54 7.89
CA ASP A 446 4.66 23.18 8.42
C ASP A 446 5.56 22.51 7.35
N PHE A 447 4.99 21.72 6.44
CA PHE A 447 5.70 21.14 5.31
C PHE A 447 6.14 22.22 4.30
N ILE A 448 5.30 23.20 3.99
CA ILE A 448 5.68 24.33 3.12
C ILE A 448 6.84 25.11 3.74
N LEU A 449 6.79 25.37 5.04
CA LEU A 449 7.90 26.02 5.75
C LEU A 449 9.18 25.19 5.71
N HIS A 450 9.08 23.87 5.93
CA HIS A 450 10.20 22.94 5.78
C HIS A 450 10.81 23.02 4.38
N PHE A 451 9.97 22.92 3.35
CA PHE A 451 10.39 22.96 1.96
C PHE A 451 11.10 24.28 1.65
N LYS A 452 10.46 25.43 1.95
CA LYS A 452 11.03 26.78 1.78
C LYS A 452 12.38 26.93 2.48
N ASN A 453 12.49 26.53 3.74
CA ASN A 453 13.70 26.73 4.54
C ASN A 453 14.89 25.85 4.09
N GLN A 454 14.64 24.85 3.25
CA GLN A 454 15.66 23.92 2.74
C GLN A 454 15.91 24.03 1.24
N LEU A 455 15.27 24.99 0.58
CA LEU A 455 15.60 25.28 -0.81
C LEU A 455 17.06 25.76 -0.92
N PRO A 456 17.71 25.52 -2.08
CA PRO A 456 18.98 26.16 -2.40
C PRO A 456 18.91 27.68 -2.22
N HIS A 457 20.05 28.30 -1.88
CA HIS A 457 20.12 29.72 -1.55
C HIS A 457 19.69 30.66 -2.68
N ASP A 458 19.75 30.21 -3.93
CA ASP A 458 19.32 30.96 -5.12
C ASP A 458 17.85 30.73 -5.48
N GLN A 459 17.10 30.02 -4.62
CA GLN A 459 15.71 29.62 -4.85
C GLN A 459 14.80 30.04 -3.69
N GLY A 460 13.50 30.17 -3.98
CA GLY A 460 12.49 30.48 -2.99
C GLY A 460 12.41 31.98 -2.63
N PRO A 461 12.24 32.35 -1.35
CA PRO A 461 12.14 33.75 -0.94
C PRO A 461 13.40 34.54 -1.33
N ASN A 462 13.22 35.62 -2.10
CA ASN A 462 14.30 36.46 -2.68
C ASN A 462 15.17 35.77 -3.76
N GLY A 463 14.86 34.54 -4.15
CA GLY A 463 15.54 33.80 -5.19
C GLY A 463 14.68 33.58 -6.43
N HIS A 464 15.05 32.59 -7.23
CA HIS A 464 14.24 32.09 -8.33
C HIS A 464 13.06 31.27 -7.82
N GLY A 465 11.93 31.40 -8.49
CA GLY A 465 10.76 30.61 -8.23
C GLY A 465 10.96 29.14 -8.58
N VAL A 466 10.29 28.25 -7.84
CA VAL A 466 10.40 26.80 -7.98
C VAL A 466 9.03 26.15 -8.15
N VAL A 467 8.96 25.13 -8.99
CA VAL A 467 7.74 24.35 -9.20
C VAL A 467 7.74 23.14 -8.26
N LEU A 468 6.64 22.92 -7.55
CA LEU A 468 6.46 21.77 -6.65
C LEU A 468 5.22 20.96 -7.04
N PHE A 469 5.42 19.73 -7.50
CA PHE A 469 4.34 18.78 -7.78
C PHE A 469 4.01 17.94 -6.54
N LEU A 470 2.73 17.78 -6.20
CA LEU A 470 2.24 16.97 -5.08
C LEU A 470 1.21 15.96 -5.59
N ASP A 471 1.28 14.67 -5.22
CA ASP A 471 0.05 13.85 -5.17
C ASP A 471 -0.54 14.02 -3.80
N TRP A 472 -1.67 14.69 -3.74
CA TRP A 472 -2.24 15.08 -2.47
C TRP A 472 -3.76 15.08 -2.52
N HIS A 473 -4.36 14.72 -1.39
CA HIS A 473 -5.79 14.91 -1.20
C HIS A 473 -6.06 16.37 -0.82
N CYS A 474 -6.83 17.09 -1.65
CA CYS A 474 -7.19 18.50 -1.40
C CYS A 474 -7.81 18.77 -0.01
N SER A 475 -8.34 17.75 0.68
CA SER A 475 -8.85 17.87 2.05
C SER A 475 -7.75 18.19 3.09
N ARG A 476 -6.49 17.99 2.73
CA ARG A 476 -5.31 18.20 3.57
C ARG A 476 -4.58 19.50 3.22
N GLU A 477 -5.00 20.23 2.20
CA GLU A 477 -4.43 21.54 1.85
C GLU A 477 -5.15 22.66 2.61
N CYS A 478 -4.43 23.75 2.84
CA CYS A 478 -4.99 25.01 3.30
C CYS A 478 -4.73 26.06 2.20
N PRO A 479 -5.77 26.72 1.66
CA PRO A 479 -5.62 27.82 0.70
C PRO A 479 -4.59 28.87 1.12
N GLN A 480 -4.54 29.22 2.41
CA GLN A 480 -3.55 30.16 2.93
C GLN A 480 -2.11 29.66 2.69
N SER A 481 -1.84 28.39 2.96
CA SER A 481 -0.51 27.81 2.73
C SER A 481 -0.11 27.83 1.25
N LEU A 482 -1.07 27.62 0.34
CA LEU A 482 -0.83 27.69 -1.10
C LEU A 482 -0.55 29.13 -1.56
N LEU A 483 -1.30 30.11 -1.05
CA LEU A 483 -1.11 31.53 -1.37
C LEU A 483 0.23 32.04 -0.81
N THR A 484 0.53 31.76 0.45
CA THR A 484 1.81 32.09 1.07
C THR A 484 2.97 31.43 0.32
N ALA A 485 2.85 30.15 -0.07
CA ALA A 485 3.85 29.48 -0.87
C ALA A 485 4.12 30.23 -2.19
N PHE A 486 3.08 30.63 -2.91
CA PHE A 486 3.22 31.30 -4.20
C PHE A 486 3.73 32.73 -4.08
N PHE A 487 3.10 33.57 -3.25
CA PHE A 487 3.36 35.01 -3.21
C PHE A 487 4.55 35.41 -2.34
N GLU A 488 4.77 34.72 -1.22
CA GLU A 488 5.86 35.08 -0.30
C GLU A 488 7.11 34.25 -0.57
N TYR A 489 6.94 32.98 -0.93
CA TYR A 489 8.05 32.05 -1.03
C TYR A 489 8.45 31.71 -2.47
N ASN A 490 7.77 32.26 -3.48
CA ASN A 490 7.99 31.95 -4.90
C ASN A 490 7.93 30.44 -5.21
N ILE A 491 7.00 29.71 -4.59
CA ILE A 491 6.77 28.28 -4.82
C ILE A 491 5.44 28.10 -5.55
N LEU A 492 5.49 27.65 -6.79
CA LEU A 492 4.29 27.32 -7.57
C LEU A 492 3.96 25.84 -7.38
N ILE A 493 2.82 25.57 -6.73
CA ILE A 493 2.39 24.22 -6.38
C ILE A 493 1.40 23.70 -7.43
N PHE A 494 1.67 22.51 -7.97
CA PHE A 494 0.73 21.75 -8.79
C PHE A 494 0.30 20.48 -8.05
N VAL A 495 -1.00 20.35 -7.82
CA VAL A 495 -1.57 19.14 -7.24
C VAL A 495 -1.92 18.19 -8.38
N LEU A 496 -1.14 17.12 -8.50
CA LEU A 496 -1.39 16.05 -9.44
C LEU A 496 -2.68 15.31 -9.05
N PRO A 497 -3.55 14.97 -10.00
CA PRO A 497 -4.73 14.19 -9.68
C PRO A 497 -4.36 12.85 -9.05
N SER A 498 -4.81 12.58 -7.83
CA SER A 498 -4.45 11.37 -7.06
C SER A 498 -4.80 10.02 -7.69
N LYS A 499 -5.55 10.07 -8.80
CA LYS A 499 -5.96 8.90 -9.57
C LYS A 499 -5.03 8.63 -10.75
N THR A 500 -4.16 9.58 -11.11
CA THR A 500 -3.17 9.49 -12.18
C THR A 500 -1.73 9.43 -11.67
N SER A 501 -1.51 9.62 -10.37
CA SER A 501 -0.19 9.71 -9.72
C SER A 501 0.76 8.57 -10.05
N ILE A 502 0.26 7.34 -10.12
CA ILE A 502 1.09 6.18 -10.46
C ILE A 502 1.89 6.34 -11.77
N TRP A 503 1.41 7.13 -12.74
CA TRP A 503 2.13 7.44 -13.99
C TRP A 503 2.47 8.93 -14.18
N SER A 504 1.92 9.84 -13.36
CA SER A 504 2.21 11.28 -13.45
C SER A 504 3.19 11.76 -12.38
N GLN A 505 3.42 11.00 -11.31
CA GLN A 505 4.21 11.40 -10.16
C GLN A 505 5.59 10.72 -10.13
N PRO A 506 6.69 11.50 -10.16
CA PRO A 506 8.04 10.96 -10.11
C PRO A 506 8.32 10.08 -8.88
N CYS A 507 7.82 10.43 -7.70
CA CYS A 507 8.03 9.63 -6.50
C CYS A 507 7.50 8.19 -6.64
N ASP A 508 6.33 8.00 -7.25
CA ASP A 508 5.72 6.69 -7.50
C ASP A 508 6.41 5.89 -8.61
N ASN A 509 7.19 6.55 -9.47
CA ASN A 509 7.89 5.93 -10.59
C ASN A 509 9.29 5.43 -10.23
N GLY A 510 9.50 5.05 -8.96
CA GLY A 510 10.67 4.30 -8.50
C GLY A 510 11.37 4.87 -7.28
N LYS A 511 11.33 6.18 -7.02
CA LYS A 511 12.03 6.77 -5.86
C LYS A 511 11.49 6.21 -4.54
N ASN A 512 10.17 6.22 -4.35
CA ASN A 512 9.53 5.69 -3.15
C ASN A 512 9.89 4.22 -2.92
N GLU A 513 9.92 3.43 -4.00
CA GLU A 513 10.35 2.03 -3.96
C GLU A 513 11.80 1.89 -3.50
N THR A 514 12.73 2.72 -3.99
CA THR A 514 14.14 2.69 -3.55
C THR A 514 14.29 3.09 -2.07
N SER A 515 13.63 4.17 -1.63
CA SER A 515 13.67 4.60 -0.22
C SER A 515 13.19 3.49 0.70
N ALA A 516 12.08 2.86 0.33
CA ALA A 516 11.47 1.83 1.14
C ALA A 516 12.27 0.51 1.09
N LYS A 517 12.95 0.18 -0.01
CA LYS A 517 13.96 -0.90 -0.07
C LYS A 517 15.12 -0.65 0.89
N ASP A 518 15.66 0.57 0.93
CA ASP A 518 16.77 0.91 1.83
C ASP A 518 16.35 0.88 3.30
N ILE A 519 15.11 1.31 3.62
CA ILE A 519 14.52 1.19 4.95
C ILE A 519 14.35 -0.29 5.33
N SER A 520 13.82 -1.13 4.44
CA SER A 520 13.67 -2.57 4.66
C SER A 520 15.02 -3.27 4.84
N GLN A 521 16.02 -2.92 4.02
CA GLN A 521 17.37 -3.45 4.15
C GLN A 521 18.00 -3.05 5.49
N THR A 522 17.82 -1.80 5.91
CA THR A 522 18.30 -1.33 7.22
C THR A 522 17.62 -2.08 8.37
N ALA A 523 16.30 -2.32 8.28
CA ALA A 523 15.57 -3.10 9.27
C ALA A 523 16.11 -4.53 9.38
N HIS A 524 16.46 -5.12 8.24
CA HIS A 524 17.09 -6.44 8.15
C HIS A 524 18.48 -6.43 8.79
N ASP A 525 19.35 -5.50 8.41
CA ASP A 525 20.73 -5.41 8.88
C ASP A 525 20.83 -5.17 10.39
N LEU A 526 19.83 -4.51 10.99
CA LEU A 526 19.74 -4.31 12.43
C LEU A 526 19.15 -5.51 13.20
N GLY A 527 18.70 -6.56 12.51
CA GLY A 527 18.11 -7.76 13.12
C GLY A 527 16.74 -7.54 13.77
N LEU A 528 16.05 -6.44 13.45
CA LEU A 528 14.85 -5.97 14.16
C LEU A 528 13.53 -6.54 13.60
N MET A 529 13.59 -7.50 12.68
CA MET A 529 12.42 -8.05 11.98
C MET A 529 11.77 -9.27 12.66
N VAL A 530 12.26 -9.67 13.85
CA VAL A 530 11.84 -10.89 14.55
C VAL A 530 11.05 -10.59 15.85
N GLY A 531 9.83 -11.11 15.94
CA GLY A 531 9.13 -11.40 17.20
C GLY A 531 8.25 -10.31 17.82
N SER A 532 8.78 -9.10 18.04
CA SER A 532 8.07 -8.04 18.78
C SER A 532 7.70 -6.83 17.93
N ALA A 533 6.72 -6.03 18.39
CA ALA A 533 6.47 -4.73 17.81
C ALA A 533 7.66 -3.80 18.06
N LEU A 534 8.01 -2.99 17.06
CA LEU A 534 9.05 -1.96 17.19
C LEU A 534 8.57 -0.84 18.12
N ASP A 535 9.45 -0.41 19.02
CA ASP A 535 9.27 0.84 19.75
C ASP A 535 9.72 2.03 18.90
N TYR A 536 9.44 3.27 19.37
CA TYR A 536 9.82 4.48 18.63
C TYR A 536 11.32 4.53 18.37
N ARG A 537 12.14 4.13 19.35
CA ARG A 537 13.59 4.22 19.25
C ARG A 537 14.14 3.38 18.10
N ASP A 538 13.75 2.12 18.03
CA ASP A 538 14.24 1.20 17.02
C ASP A 538 13.65 1.52 15.65
N ALA A 539 12.35 1.87 15.58
CA ALA A 539 11.73 2.31 14.33
C ALA A 539 12.40 3.58 13.78
N ASN A 540 12.55 4.62 14.59
CA ASN A 540 13.21 5.88 14.21
C ASN A 540 14.66 5.64 13.74
N ARG A 541 15.39 4.73 14.40
CA ARG A 541 16.77 4.38 13.99
C ARG A 541 16.79 3.75 12.60
N ILE A 542 15.87 2.82 12.31
CA ILE A 542 15.71 2.18 11.01
C ILE A 542 15.38 3.24 9.95
N PHE A 543 14.35 4.06 10.16
CA PHE A 543 13.92 5.06 9.20
C PHE A 543 15.03 6.07 8.89
N ARG A 544 15.71 6.58 9.92
CA ARG A 544 16.85 7.49 9.75
C ARG A 544 17.93 6.88 8.88
N GLN A 545 18.41 5.69 9.23
CA GLN A 545 19.53 5.07 8.55
C GLN A 545 19.16 4.69 7.10
N GLY A 546 17.95 4.17 6.88
CA GLY A 546 17.45 3.84 5.55
C GLY A 546 17.30 5.06 4.65
N LEU A 547 16.67 6.13 5.15
CA LEU A 547 16.51 7.39 4.40
C LEU A 547 17.86 8.06 4.11
N GLN A 548 18.76 8.08 5.10
CA GLN A 548 20.11 8.61 4.92
C GLN A 548 20.88 7.84 3.86
N LYS A 549 20.87 6.50 3.94
CA LYS A 549 21.50 5.62 2.95
C LYS A 549 20.95 5.90 1.56
N ASN A 550 19.62 6.00 1.42
CA ASN A 550 18.99 6.30 0.15
C ASN A 550 19.47 7.64 -0.44
N CYS A 551 19.52 8.71 0.34
CA CYS A 551 19.99 10.02 -0.13
C CYS A 551 21.45 9.96 -0.61
N ILE A 552 22.33 9.26 0.11
CA ILE A 552 23.74 9.10 -0.26
C ILE A 552 23.85 8.29 -1.56
N ASP A 553 23.21 7.13 -1.62
CA ASP A 553 23.28 6.22 -2.76
C ASP A 553 22.73 6.89 -4.04
N GLN A 554 21.63 7.66 -3.94
CA GLN A 554 21.09 8.39 -5.08
C GLN A 554 22.01 9.51 -5.59
N ASN A 555 22.71 10.22 -4.68
CA ASN A 555 23.68 11.23 -5.06
C ASN A 555 24.94 10.61 -5.68
N ASP A 556 25.42 9.49 -5.14
CA ASP A 556 26.57 8.76 -5.68
C ASP A 556 26.28 8.17 -7.06
N GLU A 557 25.08 7.61 -7.25
CA GLU A 557 24.61 7.15 -8.56
C GLU A 557 24.61 8.29 -9.59
N LEU A 558 24.06 9.44 -9.19
CA LEU A 558 23.99 10.64 -10.02
C LEU A 558 25.38 11.17 -10.37
N ARG A 559 26.32 11.19 -9.43
CA ARG A 559 27.72 11.58 -9.68
C ARG A 559 28.39 10.64 -10.67
N ARG A 560 28.19 9.34 -10.51
CA ARG A 560 28.87 8.29 -11.28
C ARG A 560 28.36 8.20 -12.72
N THR A 561 27.05 8.29 -12.93
CA THR A 561 26.44 8.05 -14.25
C THR A 561 25.85 9.30 -14.90
N GLY A 562 25.68 10.38 -14.13
CA GLY A 562 24.92 11.55 -14.54
C GLY A 562 23.41 11.35 -14.50
N ARG A 563 22.91 10.22 -13.98
CA ARG A 563 21.49 9.89 -13.84
C ARG A 563 21.28 9.09 -12.55
N ASN A 564 20.07 9.10 -11.99
CA ASN A 564 19.68 8.23 -10.90
C ASN A 564 18.20 7.85 -11.04
N ALA A 565 17.62 7.21 -10.01
CA ALA A 565 16.22 6.81 -10.05
C ALA A 565 15.31 8.02 -10.24
N VAL A 566 15.59 9.13 -9.55
CA VAL A 566 14.80 10.38 -9.62
C VAL A 566 14.77 10.95 -11.03
N VAL A 567 15.93 11.17 -11.67
CA VAL A 567 16.00 11.69 -13.04
C VAL A 567 15.18 10.81 -13.99
N SER A 568 15.34 9.49 -13.85
CA SER A 568 14.61 8.53 -14.69
C SER A 568 13.10 8.57 -14.43
N SER A 569 12.66 8.78 -13.19
CA SER A 569 11.25 8.91 -12.84
C SER A 569 10.62 10.18 -13.43
N PHE A 570 11.31 11.32 -13.41
CA PHE A 570 10.82 12.56 -14.06
C PHE A 570 10.68 12.41 -15.58
N GLU A 571 11.63 11.73 -16.22
CA GLU A 571 11.55 11.45 -17.66
C GLU A 571 10.39 10.51 -17.98
N LYS A 572 10.16 9.50 -17.15
CA LYS A 572 9.05 8.55 -17.30
C LYS A 572 7.69 9.21 -17.20
N THR A 573 7.51 10.19 -16.31
CA THR A 573 6.22 10.89 -16.15
C THR A 573 6.01 12.01 -17.16
N GLY A 574 7.07 12.42 -17.87
CA GLY A 574 7.03 13.54 -18.80
C GLY A 574 6.94 14.90 -18.11
N LEU A 575 7.16 14.98 -16.78
CA LEU A 575 7.26 16.27 -16.11
C LEU A 575 8.60 16.94 -16.40
N TYR A 576 9.68 16.18 -16.63
CA TYR A 576 10.93 16.72 -17.14
C TYR A 576 11.77 15.68 -17.92
N PRO A 577 12.18 15.96 -19.18
CA PRO A 577 11.69 17.07 -19.97
C PRO A 577 10.18 16.92 -20.20
N MET A 578 9.50 18.06 -20.38
CA MET A 578 8.09 18.05 -20.73
C MET A 578 7.91 17.26 -22.04
N SER A 579 7.10 16.20 -22.05
CA SER A 579 6.94 15.36 -23.25
C SER A 579 5.63 14.57 -23.25
N TYR A 580 4.95 14.52 -24.39
CA TYR A 580 3.75 13.68 -24.60
C TYR A 580 4.08 12.21 -24.81
N ASP A 581 5.30 11.91 -25.25
CA ASP A 581 5.75 10.56 -25.59
C ASP A 581 6.44 9.87 -24.41
N ASN A 582 6.13 10.30 -23.18
CA ASN A 582 6.73 9.75 -21.98
C ASN A 582 6.22 8.32 -21.67
N GLU A 583 7.11 7.48 -21.16
CA GLU A 583 6.86 6.05 -20.95
C GLU A 583 5.65 5.78 -20.04
N GLY A 584 5.51 6.54 -18.95
CA GLY A 584 4.47 6.36 -17.94
C GLY A 584 3.07 6.58 -18.51
N TRP A 585 2.83 7.74 -19.12
CA TRP A 585 1.54 8.03 -19.74
C TRP A 585 1.28 7.16 -20.96
N GLN A 586 2.28 6.85 -21.80
CA GLN A 586 2.10 5.95 -22.93
C GLN A 586 1.70 4.54 -22.48
N THR A 587 2.28 4.05 -21.38
CA THR A 587 1.90 2.77 -20.77
C THR A 587 0.47 2.84 -20.22
N ALA A 588 0.12 3.92 -19.53
CA ALA A 588 -1.23 4.12 -18.99
C ALA A 588 -2.29 4.22 -20.09
N ILE A 589 -2.02 4.96 -21.17
CA ILE A 589 -2.92 5.12 -22.33
C ILE A 589 -3.05 3.79 -23.10
N ARG A 590 -1.95 3.07 -23.36
CA ARG A 590 -2.02 1.77 -24.07
C ARG A 590 -2.70 0.69 -23.25
N GLY A 591 -2.48 0.68 -21.93
CA GLY A 591 -3.05 -0.29 -21.01
C GLY A 591 -4.50 0.02 -20.66
N PHE A 592 -4.77 1.20 -20.12
CA PHE A 592 -6.07 1.61 -19.59
C PHE A 592 -6.89 2.46 -20.55
N GLY A 593 -6.25 3.23 -21.44
CA GLY A 593 -6.94 4.05 -22.43
C GLY A 593 -7.88 3.24 -23.33
N LYS A 594 -7.54 1.97 -23.65
CA LYS A 594 -8.46 1.05 -24.34
C LYS A 594 -9.78 0.83 -23.58
N MET A 595 -9.70 0.70 -22.26
CA MET A 595 -10.89 0.59 -21.40
C MET A 595 -11.70 1.89 -21.44
N ASN A 596 -11.04 3.04 -21.40
CA ASN A 596 -11.71 4.33 -21.53
C ASN A 596 -12.40 4.47 -22.90
N SER A 597 -11.71 4.13 -24.00
CA SER A 597 -12.28 4.11 -25.35
C SER A 597 -13.50 3.20 -25.44
N LEU A 598 -13.44 2.00 -24.83
CA LEU A 598 -14.59 1.08 -24.78
C LEU A 598 -15.75 1.65 -23.95
N ILE A 599 -15.49 2.27 -22.79
CA ILE A 599 -16.52 2.93 -21.99
C ILE A 599 -17.13 4.11 -22.76
N LYS A 600 -16.30 4.91 -23.43
CA LYS A 600 -16.76 6.03 -24.28
C LYS A 600 -17.63 5.50 -25.43
N GLN A 601 -17.21 4.42 -26.08
CA GLN A 601 -17.97 3.76 -27.13
C GLN A 601 -19.30 3.22 -26.62
N GLN A 602 -19.33 2.49 -25.50
CA GLN A 602 -20.57 1.99 -24.89
C GLN A 602 -21.56 3.11 -24.57
N LYS A 603 -21.08 4.27 -24.12
CA LYS A 603 -21.92 5.45 -23.89
C LYS A 603 -22.45 6.03 -25.21
N ARG A 604 -21.61 6.14 -26.24
CA ARG A 604 -22.04 6.58 -27.59
C ARG A 604 -23.08 5.63 -28.17
N ASP A 605 -22.89 4.32 -28.03
CA ASP A 605 -23.82 3.29 -28.49
C ASP A 605 -25.15 3.35 -27.72
N ALA A 606 -25.13 3.80 -26.46
CA ALA A 606 -26.33 4.10 -25.67
C ALA A 606 -26.98 5.45 -26.02
N GLY A 607 -26.49 6.16 -27.05
CA GLY A 607 -27.01 7.45 -27.49
C GLY A 607 -26.54 8.65 -26.65
N LEU A 608 -25.61 8.47 -25.70
CA LEU A 608 -25.03 9.58 -24.95
C LEU A 608 -24.02 10.31 -25.83
N GLN A 609 -24.27 11.60 -26.06
CA GLN A 609 -23.27 12.48 -26.66
C GLN A 609 -22.15 12.71 -25.65
N LEU A 610 -20.97 12.16 -25.94
CA LEU A 610 -19.78 12.46 -25.17
C LEU A 610 -19.04 13.62 -25.85
N PRO A 611 -18.74 14.71 -25.12
CA PRO A 611 -17.89 15.74 -25.66
C PRO A 611 -16.52 15.18 -26.03
N ASN A 612 -16.05 15.56 -27.21
CA ASN A 612 -14.65 15.37 -27.63
C ASN A 612 -13.75 16.52 -27.15
N VAL A 613 -14.30 17.44 -26.35
CA VAL A 613 -13.64 18.66 -25.88
C VAL A 613 -13.66 18.69 -24.36
N ILE A 614 -12.51 19.01 -23.78
CA ILE A 614 -12.38 19.41 -22.37
C ILE A 614 -12.09 20.91 -22.36
N TRP A 615 -12.85 21.69 -21.60
CA TRP A 615 -12.58 23.12 -21.47
C TRP A 615 -11.55 23.36 -20.37
N ALA A 616 -10.56 24.21 -20.66
CA ALA A 616 -9.60 24.72 -19.69
C ALA A 616 -9.59 26.26 -19.73
N ALA A 617 -9.36 26.89 -18.58
CA ALA A 617 -9.14 28.33 -18.52
C ALA A 617 -7.68 28.64 -18.90
N ARG A 618 -7.46 29.71 -19.67
CA ARG A 618 -6.15 30.22 -20.06
C ARG A 618 -6.08 31.72 -19.77
N ALA A 619 -4.97 32.19 -19.20
CA ALA A 619 -4.70 33.63 -19.14
C ALA A 619 -4.50 34.21 -20.54
N ILE A 620 -5.26 35.25 -20.88
CA ILE A 620 -5.03 36.01 -22.11
C ILE A 620 -3.67 36.71 -21.97
N PRO A 621 -2.80 36.71 -23.00
CA PRO A 621 -1.53 37.43 -22.93
C PRO A 621 -1.74 38.92 -22.56
N PRO A 622 -0.90 39.53 -21.71
CA PRO A 622 -1.10 40.89 -21.22
C PRO A 622 -1.40 41.93 -22.30
N GLU A 623 -0.74 41.82 -23.46
CA GLU A 623 -0.90 42.71 -24.61
C GLU A 623 -2.22 42.55 -25.37
N LYS A 624 -2.97 41.47 -25.11
CA LYS A 624 -4.28 41.19 -25.73
C LYS A 624 -5.46 41.38 -24.77
N ARG A 625 -5.20 41.68 -23.50
CA ARG A 625 -6.25 41.86 -22.50
C ARG A 625 -7.04 43.13 -22.76
N SER A 626 -8.34 43.05 -22.52
CA SER A 626 -9.18 44.24 -22.50
C SER A 626 -8.88 45.04 -21.23
N GLU A 627 -8.90 46.37 -21.32
CA GLU A 627 -8.83 47.21 -20.13
C GLU A 627 -10.03 46.94 -19.21
N LEU A 628 -9.73 46.73 -17.93
CA LEU A 628 -10.75 46.61 -16.88
C LEU A 628 -11.06 47.99 -16.30
N SER A 629 -12.34 48.32 -16.22
CA SER A 629 -12.80 49.47 -15.43
C SER A 629 -12.57 49.23 -13.93
N GLU A 630 -12.46 50.29 -13.12
CA GLU A 630 -12.28 50.15 -11.67
C GLU A 630 -13.42 49.36 -11.02
N GLN A 631 -14.66 49.52 -11.51
CA GLN A 631 -15.81 48.74 -11.04
C GLN A 631 -15.63 47.24 -11.33
N GLU A 632 -15.09 46.87 -12.49
CA GLU A 632 -14.81 45.46 -12.84
C GLU A 632 -13.68 44.88 -12.00
N LYS A 633 -12.61 45.66 -11.75
CA LYS A 633 -11.53 45.24 -10.85
C LYS A 633 -12.08 44.96 -9.46
N GLU A 634 -12.93 45.85 -8.93
CA GLU A 634 -13.56 45.66 -7.62
C GLU A 634 -14.53 44.47 -7.62
N THR A 635 -15.27 44.27 -8.70
CA THR A 635 -16.20 43.14 -8.85
C THR A 635 -15.46 41.79 -8.92
N ILE A 636 -14.29 41.73 -9.58
CA ILE A 636 -13.42 40.55 -9.55
C ILE A 636 -12.87 40.32 -8.13
N ARG A 637 -12.42 41.36 -7.45
CA ARG A 637 -11.93 41.25 -6.05
C ARG A 637 -13.02 40.77 -5.09
N ALA A 638 -14.27 41.16 -5.34
CA ALA A 638 -15.44 40.72 -4.58
C ALA A 638 -15.82 39.25 -4.82
N PHE A 639 -15.23 38.57 -5.82
CA PHE A 639 -15.48 37.13 -6.03
C PHE A 639 -15.00 36.29 -4.87
N LEU A 640 -13.89 36.67 -4.23
CA LEU A 640 -13.50 36.05 -2.98
C LEU A 640 -14.61 36.40 -1.98
N PRO A 641 -15.48 35.45 -1.60
CA PRO A 641 -16.48 35.76 -0.61
C PRO A 641 -15.74 36.32 0.60
N LEU A 642 -16.34 37.31 1.27
CA LEU A 642 -15.99 37.70 2.64
C LEU A 642 -16.21 36.54 3.64
N ASP A 643 -16.16 35.29 3.20
CA ASP A 643 -16.07 34.13 4.07
C ASP A 643 -14.75 34.23 4.83
N ASP A 644 -14.87 34.14 6.16
CA ASP A 644 -13.84 34.21 7.21
C ASP A 644 -12.54 33.41 6.95
N PHE A 645 -12.47 32.59 5.91
CA PHE A 645 -11.34 31.70 5.65
C PHE A 645 -10.09 32.41 5.08
N LEU A 646 -10.24 33.54 4.38
CA LEU A 646 -9.07 34.32 3.92
C LEU A 646 -8.92 35.62 4.69
N ILE A 647 -10.00 36.11 5.28
CA ILE A 647 -10.02 37.32 6.09
C ILE A 647 -9.92 36.88 7.55
N ALA A 648 -8.69 36.69 8.01
CA ALA A 648 -8.41 36.60 9.43
C ALA A 648 -8.85 37.91 10.10
N ASN A 649 -10.11 38.00 10.54
CA ASN A 649 -10.56 39.05 11.43
C ASN A 649 -9.79 38.88 12.75
N ASN A 650 -8.66 39.56 12.86
CA ASN A 650 -8.02 39.81 14.15
C ASN A 650 -9.05 40.58 14.98
N GLY A 651 -9.66 39.91 15.96
CA GLY A 651 -10.72 40.50 16.77
C GLY A 651 -10.26 41.83 17.36
N ASP A 652 -11.03 42.89 17.08
CA ASP A 652 -11.11 44.25 17.65
C ASP A 652 -9.82 45.01 18.02
N ASN A 653 -8.63 44.45 17.83
CA ASN A 653 -7.36 45.15 18.02
C ASN A 653 -7.00 45.88 16.72
N GLU A 654 -7.53 47.09 16.57
CA GLU A 654 -7.28 48.05 15.48
C GLU A 654 -5.80 48.52 15.33
N SER A 655 -4.79 47.72 15.72
CA SER A 655 -3.41 48.03 15.36
C SER A 655 -3.17 47.63 13.90
N THR A 656 -3.46 48.57 13.02
CA THR A 656 -3.49 48.48 11.55
C THR A 656 -2.12 48.40 10.86
N ASP A 657 -1.04 48.16 11.61
CA ASP A 657 0.34 48.30 11.12
C ASP A 657 1.16 46.99 11.13
N ASP A 658 0.54 45.81 11.02
CA ASP A 658 1.32 44.57 10.84
C ASP A 658 1.60 44.31 9.34
N PRO A 659 2.81 44.58 8.83
CA PRO A 659 3.15 44.46 7.40
C PRO A 659 3.20 43.02 6.88
N ALA A 660 2.98 42.01 7.74
CA ALA A 660 3.04 40.60 7.37
C ALA A 660 1.72 40.00 6.87
N GLN A 661 0.60 40.75 6.91
CA GLN A 661 -0.65 40.26 6.34
C GLN A 661 -0.72 40.58 4.85
N LEU A 662 -0.62 39.54 4.03
CA LEU A 662 -0.85 39.62 2.59
C LEU A 662 -2.27 40.16 2.36
N SER A 663 -2.35 41.44 2.03
CA SER A 663 -3.62 42.09 1.75
C SER A 663 -4.24 41.36 0.55
N LEU A 664 -5.37 40.69 0.75
CA LEU A 664 -6.14 40.04 -0.34
C LEU A 664 -6.41 41.00 -1.52
N ARG A 665 -6.35 42.32 -1.29
CA ARG A 665 -6.49 43.35 -2.32
C ARG A 665 -5.29 43.43 -3.28
N GLU A 666 -4.15 42.87 -2.90
CA GLU A 666 -2.90 42.84 -3.67
C GLU A 666 -2.77 41.60 -4.55
N LEU A 667 -3.71 40.65 -4.47
CA LEU A 667 -3.73 39.51 -5.38
C LEU A 667 -3.84 39.99 -6.84
N PRO A 668 -2.96 39.51 -7.73
CA PRO A 668 -3.04 39.83 -9.15
C PRO A 668 -4.42 39.45 -9.71
N LEU A 669 -5.06 40.39 -10.41
CA LEU A 669 -6.42 40.20 -10.93
C LEU A 669 -6.53 39.00 -11.87
N VAL A 670 -5.46 38.65 -12.59
CA VAL A 670 -5.43 37.46 -13.46
C VAL A 670 -5.56 36.16 -12.67
N CYS A 671 -4.99 36.07 -11.47
CA CYS A 671 -5.13 34.88 -10.60
C CYS A 671 -6.59 34.73 -10.13
N LEU A 672 -7.23 35.84 -9.74
CA LEU A 672 -8.64 35.85 -9.35
C LEU A 672 -9.55 35.50 -10.53
N ALA A 673 -9.28 36.06 -11.70
CA ALA A 673 -10.01 35.74 -12.92
C ALA A 673 -9.89 34.27 -13.31
N MET A 674 -8.71 33.66 -13.16
CA MET A 674 -8.51 32.22 -13.36
C MET A 674 -9.34 31.39 -12.39
N ALA A 675 -9.37 31.75 -11.10
CA ALA A 675 -10.19 31.05 -10.10
C ALA A 675 -11.69 31.15 -10.43
N ILE A 676 -12.16 32.31 -10.89
CA ILE A 676 -13.54 32.52 -11.37
C ILE A 676 -13.83 31.62 -12.59
N ALA A 677 -12.93 31.56 -13.56
CA ALA A 677 -13.10 30.75 -14.76
C ALA A 677 -13.07 29.23 -14.47
N GLU A 678 -12.22 28.76 -13.57
CA GLU A 678 -12.21 27.36 -13.12
C GLU A 678 -13.51 27.01 -12.37
N HIS A 679 -14.02 27.93 -11.54
CA HIS A 679 -15.33 27.75 -10.88
C HIS A 679 -16.47 27.63 -11.90
N LEU A 680 -16.44 28.44 -12.96
CA LEU A 680 -17.36 28.34 -14.08
C LEU A 680 -17.28 26.97 -14.78
N ILE A 681 -16.07 26.47 -15.06
CA ILE A 681 -15.86 25.14 -15.66
C ILE A 681 -16.39 24.03 -14.72
N GLY A 682 -16.17 24.16 -13.41
CA GLY A 682 -16.66 23.21 -12.42
C GLY A 682 -18.19 23.11 -12.39
N LYS A 683 -18.89 24.26 -12.32
CA LYS A 683 -20.35 24.31 -12.43
C LYS A 683 -20.84 23.73 -13.76
N TYR A 684 -20.16 24.08 -14.85
CA TYR A 684 -20.49 23.64 -16.19
C TYR A 684 -20.38 22.12 -16.37
N THR A 685 -19.34 21.51 -15.81
CA THR A 685 -19.09 20.06 -15.90
C THR A 685 -20.10 19.22 -15.10
N LEU A 686 -20.74 19.82 -14.09
CA LEU A 686 -21.76 19.16 -13.27
C LEU A 686 -23.18 19.27 -13.84
N ASP A 687 -23.38 20.07 -14.88
CA ASP A 687 -24.70 20.28 -15.49
C ASP A 687 -24.94 19.26 -16.62
N GLU A 688 -25.72 18.21 -16.33
CA GLU A 688 -26.01 17.11 -17.25
C GLU A 688 -26.77 17.54 -18.53
N GLN A 689 -27.36 18.74 -18.55
CA GLN A 689 -28.16 19.23 -19.68
C GLN A 689 -27.38 20.09 -20.67
N ARG A 690 -26.09 20.39 -20.39
CA ARG A 690 -25.33 21.33 -21.21
C ARG A 690 -24.68 20.68 -22.42
N ASP A 691 -24.69 21.44 -23.51
CA ASP A 691 -23.93 21.13 -24.73
C ASP A 691 -22.45 21.46 -24.51
N MET A 692 -21.71 20.45 -24.05
CA MET A 692 -20.27 20.49 -23.78
C MET A 692 -19.40 20.88 -25.00
N SER A 693 -19.98 21.01 -26.21
CA SER A 693 -19.28 21.55 -27.39
C SER A 693 -19.11 23.08 -27.35
N GLN A 694 -19.81 23.79 -26.46
CA GLN A 694 -19.68 25.23 -26.27
C GLN A 694 -18.96 25.56 -24.97
N PRO A 695 -18.22 26.68 -24.88
CA PRO A 695 -17.59 27.07 -23.64
C PRO A 695 -18.63 27.43 -22.56
N PRO A 696 -18.25 27.42 -21.28
CA PRO A 696 -19.10 27.94 -20.23
C PRO A 696 -19.49 29.40 -20.50
N SER A 697 -20.80 29.69 -20.52
CA SER A 697 -21.28 31.08 -20.59
C SER A 697 -21.22 31.72 -19.20
N PRO A 698 -20.70 32.97 -19.08
CA PRO A 698 -20.82 33.75 -17.85
C PRO A 698 -22.29 34.14 -17.59
N HIS A 699 -22.69 34.16 -16.32
CA HIS A 699 -24.03 34.59 -15.86
C HIS A 699 -23.94 35.81 -14.94
N GLU A 700 -22.84 35.93 -14.20
CA GLU A 700 -22.66 36.99 -13.20
C GLU A 700 -21.71 38.10 -13.69
N PRO A 701 -21.84 39.35 -13.19
CA PRO A 701 -20.96 40.46 -13.60
C PRO A 701 -19.47 40.20 -13.37
N PHE A 702 -19.10 39.52 -12.28
CA PHE A 702 -17.69 39.17 -12.00
C PHE A 702 -17.17 38.09 -12.96
N GLU A 703 -18.03 37.19 -13.45
CA GLU A 703 -17.70 36.18 -14.45
C GLU A 703 -17.39 36.86 -15.79
N HIS A 704 -18.22 37.83 -16.21
CA HIS A 704 -17.94 38.64 -17.40
C HIS A 704 -16.64 39.44 -17.30
N ALA A 705 -16.39 40.07 -16.14
CA ALA A 705 -15.17 40.82 -15.91
C ALA A 705 -13.92 39.93 -15.92
N ALA A 706 -13.99 38.75 -15.30
CA ALA A 706 -12.91 37.76 -15.30
C ALA A 706 -12.54 37.32 -16.72
N LEU A 707 -13.54 37.06 -17.57
CA LEU A 707 -13.33 36.61 -18.96
C LEU A 707 -12.73 37.69 -19.89
N LYS A 708 -12.46 38.90 -19.40
CA LYS A 708 -11.61 39.89 -20.09
C LYS A 708 -10.11 39.67 -19.86
N LEU A 709 -9.76 38.92 -18.82
CA LEU A 709 -8.38 38.58 -18.46
C LEU A 709 -8.02 37.13 -18.82
N VAL A 710 -9.02 36.25 -18.88
CA VAL A 710 -8.85 34.81 -19.16
C VAL A 710 -9.84 34.36 -20.22
N GLU A 711 -9.50 33.32 -20.97
CA GLU A 711 -10.34 32.74 -22.01
C GLU A 711 -10.50 31.23 -21.82
N PHE A 712 -11.60 30.68 -22.35
CA PHE A 712 -11.80 29.25 -22.39
C PHE A 712 -11.18 28.65 -23.64
N VAL A 713 -10.36 27.63 -23.46
CA VAL A 713 -9.72 26.88 -24.55
C VAL A 713 -10.32 25.49 -24.60
N ALA A 714 -10.85 25.14 -25.78
CA ALA A 714 -11.27 23.79 -26.08
C ALA A 714 -10.03 22.90 -26.26
N LEU A 715 -9.89 21.88 -25.43
CA LEU A 715 -8.83 20.88 -25.52
C LEU A 715 -9.38 19.59 -26.13
N THR A 716 -8.88 19.26 -27.30
CA THR A 716 -9.05 17.96 -27.96
C THR A 716 -7.78 17.12 -27.81
N GLU A 717 -7.82 15.88 -28.29
CA GLU A 717 -6.64 15.02 -28.38
C GLU A 717 -5.51 15.68 -29.20
N ASP A 718 -5.85 16.48 -30.22
CA ASP A 718 -4.90 17.13 -31.13
C ASP A 718 -4.32 18.46 -30.59
N ASN A 719 -4.87 19.00 -29.48
CA ASN A 719 -4.42 20.27 -28.90
C ASN A 719 -3.18 20.10 -28.00
N HIS A 720 -2.11 19.59 -28.58
CA HIS A 720 -0.83 19.46 -27.88
C HIS A 720 -0.22 20.83 -27.58
N VAL A 721 0.25 20.99 -26.35
CA VAL A 721 1.15 22.07 -25.93
C VAL A 721 2.48 21.90 -26.67
N ASP A 722 3.10 22.99 -27.10
CA ASP A 722 4.47 22.88 -27.58
C ASP A 722 5.37 22.44 -26.40
N THR A 723 6.01 21.28 -26.55
CA THR A 723 6.90 20.73 -25.51
C THR A 723 8.37 21.04 -25.81
N THR A 724 8.64 21.78 -26.89
CA THR A 724 9.99 22.18 -27.28
C THR A 724 10.58 23.09 -26.21
N CYS A 725 11.63 22.61 -25.56
CA CYS A 725 12.43 23.41 -24.65
C CYS A 725 13.22 24.48 -25.44
N MET A 726 13.04 25.75 -25.08
CA MET A 726 13.72 26.91 -25.67
C MET A 726 15.00 27.27 -24.92
N LEU A 727 15.31 26.59 -23.81
CA LEU A 727 16.59 26.74 -23.12
C LEU A 727 17.74 26.47 -24.09
N THR A 728 18.70 27.41 -24.13
CA THR A 728 19.90 27.22 -24.94
C THR A 728 20.71 26.03 -24.42
N LYS A 729 21.50 25.39 -25.31
CA LYS A 729 22.40 24.31 -24.91
C LYS A 729 23.35 24.76 -23.81
N GLU A 730 23.76 26.03 -23.82
CA GLU A 730 24.58 26.67 -22.80
C GLU A 730 23.85 26.82 -21.47
N ALA A 731 22.56 27.15 -21.46
CA ALA A 731 21.74 27.23 -20.24
C ALA A 731 21.58 25.85 -19.60
N ILE A 732 21.24 24.83 -20.40
CA ILE A 732 21.15 23.43 -19.96
C ILE A 732 22.52 22.94 -19.44
N ALA A 733 23.60 23.25 -20.15
CA ALA A 733 24.95 22.87 -19.73
C ALA A 733 25.36 23.58 -18.43
N ARG A 734 25.00 24.86 -18.25
CA ARG A 734 25.26 25.62 -17.03
C ARG A 734 24.49 25.04 -15.85
N ASP A 735 23.24 24.67 -16.04
CA ASP A 735 22.43 24.04 -15.00
C ASP A 735 23.02 22.68 -14.58
N LYS A 736 23.32 21.81 -15.56
CA LYS A 736 24.03 20.54 -15.30
C LYS A 736 25.36 20.74 -14.60
N LEU A 737 26.11 21.79 -14.96
CA LEU A 737 27.37 22.12 -14.30
C LEU A 737 27.13 22.59 -12.86
N ARG A 738 26.12 23.43 -12.59
CA ARG A 738 25.73 23.84 -11.23
C ARG A 738 25.37 22.63 -10.37
N THR A 739 24.53 21.73 -10.87
CA THR A 739 24.19 20.48 -10.18
C THR A 739 25.43 19.65 -9.89
N LYS A 740 26.32 19.46 -10.87
CA LYS A 740 27.59 18.73 -10.67
C LYS A 740 28.49 19.41 -9.63
N LEU A 741 28.62 20.74 -9.68
CA LEU A 741 29.43 21.49 -8.72
C LEU A 741 28.84 21.42 -7.31
N ALA A 742 27.52 21.49 -7.16
CA ALA A 742 26.84 21.29 -5.89
C ALA A 742 27.10 19.89 -5.31
N LEU A 743 27.12 18.86 -6.16
CA LEU A 743 27.45 17.48 -5.77
C LEU A 743 28.93 17.28 -5.43
N VAL A 744 29.84 18.09 -5.99
CA VAL A 744 31.31 17.99 -5.81
C VAL A 744 31.80 18.68 -4.54
N LYS A 745 30.96 19.45 -3.82
CA LYS A 745 31.32 20.07 -2.52
C LYS A 745 31.63 19.06 -1.38
N LEU A 746 31.64 17.76 -1.66
CA LEU A 746 32.27 16.74 -0.83
C LEU A 746 33.80 16.90 -0.80
N GLY A 747 34.32 17.53 0.25
CA GLY A 747 35.41 17.01 1.09
C GLY A 747 36.78 16.65 0.48
N PHE A 748 36.96 16.78 -0.84
CA PHE A 748 38.25 16.72 -1.51
C PHE A 748 38.53 18.10 -2.07
N ALA A 749 38.96 18.99 -1.17
CA ALA A 749 40.18 19.70 -1.52
C ALA A 749 41.18 18.60 -1.94
N THR A 750 41.28 18.36 -3.24
CA THR A 750 42.41 17.62 -3.77
C THR A 750 43.59 18.49 -3.40
N VAL A 751 44.20 18.21 -2.26
CA VAL A 751 45.53 18.72 -1.93
C VAL A 751 46.41 18.08 -2.98
N LEU A 752 46.53 18.72 -4.15
CA LEU A 752 47.62 18.50 -5.07
C LEU A 752 48.85 18.96 -4.32
N ARG A 753 49.44 18.01 -3.59
CA ARG A 753 50.70 18.18 -2.89
C ARG A 753 51.73 18.44 -3.98
N ARG A 754 52.12 19.70 -4.13
CA ARG A 754 53.25 20.10 -4.96
C ARG A 754 54.46 19.31 -4.48
N LYS A 755 54.93 18.36 -5.29
CA LYS A 755 56.30 17.83 -5.16
C LYS A 755 57.20 19.01 -5.55
N ALA A 756 57.61 19.77 -4.55
CA ALA A 756 58.73 20.67 -4.70
C ALA A 756 59.97 19.80 -4.70
N ASP A 757 60.64 19.68 -5.84
CA ASP A 757 62.08 19.51 -5.93
C ASP A 757 62.57 20.16 -7.23
N GLY A 758 63.24 21.31 -7.07
CA GLY A 758 64.27 21.83 -7.96
C GLY A 758 63.88 22.22 -9.38
N GLY A 759 63.73 23.53 -9.63
CA GLY A 759 63.88 24.07 -10.98
C GLY A 759 63.14 25.37 -11.20
N ILE A 760 63.87 26.49 -11.17
CA ILE A 760 63.41 27.80 -11.64
C ILE A 760 63.04 27.65 -13.13
N LEU A 761 61.77 27.77 -13.48
CA LEU A 761 61.35 27.97 -14.86
C LEU A 761 60.49 29.23 -14.96
N ASN A 762 61.10 30.27 -15.51
CA ASN A 762 60.40 31.44 -16.01
C ASN A 762 59.56 31.01 -17.22
N LEU A 763 58.25 30.94 -17.06
CA LEU A 763 57.31 30.78 -18.17
C LEU A 763 56.62 32.12 -18.42
N THR A 764 57.08 32.76 -19.50
CA THR A 764 56.58 34.00 -20.09
C THR A 764 55.10 33.90 -20.48
N LYS A 765 54.39 35.03 -20.31
CA LYS A 765 53.02 35.32 -20.75
C LYS A 765 52.77 34.94 -22.23
N GLN A 766 52.42 33.68 -22.50
CA GLN A 766 51.59 33.22 -23.62
C GLN A 766 51.54 31.69 -23.55
N LYS A 767 50.32 31.14 -23.42
CA LYS A 767 49.99 29.69 -23.35
C LYS A 767 50.16 29.00 -21.98
N ALA A 768 49.38 29.43 -21.01
CA ALA A 768 48.87 28.53 -19.98
C ALA A 768 47.33 28.60 -20.04
N ASP A 769 46.74 27.46 -20.37
CA ASP A 769 45.30 27.30 -20.52
C ASP A 769 44.58 27.51 -19.19
N THR A 770 43.57 28.35 -19.28
CA THR A 770 42.71 28.89 -18.24
C THR A 770 42.13 27.82 -17.31
N PHE A 771 42.36 27.97 -16.00
CA PHE A 771 41.35 27.62 -15.00
C PHE A 771 40.94 28.90 -14.26
N LEU A 772 39.79 29.42 -14.66
CA LEU A 772 39.04 30.44 -13.94
C LEU A 772 38.46 29.77 -12.68
N VAL A 773 38.92 30.16 -11.50
CA VAL A 773 38.10 30.06 -10.29
C VAL A 773 37.17 31.27 -10.36
N LEU A 774 35.93 31.05 -10.79
CA LEU A 774 34.84 32.01 -10.59
C LEU A 774 34.51 32.02 -9.11
N ASP A 775 35.15 32.94 -8.39
CA ASP A 775 34.65 33.42 -7.11
C ASP A 775 33.46 34.35 -7.42
N CYS A 776 32.25 33.85 -7.13
CA CYS A 776 31.01 34.60 -7.30
C CYS A 776 30.46 35.10 -5.95
N GLU A 777 31.30 35.32 -4.94
CA GLU A 777 30.88 36.05 -3.74
C GLU A 777 30.95 37.57 -3.96
N GLN A 778 29.90 38.10 -4.58
CA GLN A 778 29.47 39.48 -4.34
C GLN A 778 28.09 39.49 -3.69
N ARG A 779 28.06 39.63 -2.36
CA ARG A 779 27.19 40.62 -1.72
C ARG A 779 27.81 41.13 -0.43
N LEU A 780 28.10 42.43 -0.51
CA LEU A 780 28.34 43.38 0.57
C LEU A 780 27.23 43.29 1.63
N SER A 781 27.60 43.02 2.88
CA SER A 781 26.96 43.68 4.02
C SER A 781 27.91 44.78 4.50
N GLN A 782 27.46 46.03 4.37
CA GLN A 782 28.12 47.17 4.99
C GLN A 782 27.97 47.03 6.51
N ASN A 783 29.09 46.90 7.22
CA ASN A 783 29.28 47.40 8.60
C ASN A 783 30.68 47.08 9.14
N TRP A 784 31.69 47.86 8.77
CA TRP A 784 32.90 48.00 9.58
C TRP A 784 33.38 49.46 9.58
N VAL A 785 33.26 50.11 10.75
CA VAL A 785 34.14 51.22 11.14
C VAL A 785 35.45 50.60 11.63
N THR A 786 36.53 51.18 11.15
CA THR A 786 37.97 50.90 11.29
C THR A 786 38.47 50.43 12.66
N MET A 787 39.21 49.31 12.67
CA MET A 787 40.41 49.14 13.49
C MET A 787 41.53 48.54 12.64
N THR A 788 42.72 49.11 12.72
CA THR A 788 43.88 48.74 11.89
C THR A 788 44.72 47.64 12.54
N VAL A 789 45.29 46.77 11.70
CA VAL A 789 46.14 45.62 12.02
C VAL A 789 47.37 45.96 12.89
N GLY A 790 47.72 47.24 13.03
CA GLY A 790 48.77 47.72 13.93
C GLY A 790 48.51 47.48 15.41
N ASP A 791 47.25 47.58 15.88
CA ASP A 791 46.92 47.42 17.30
C ASP A 791 46.98 45.96 17.78
N ILE A 792 46.99 45.01 16.84
CA ILE A 792 46.97 43.57 17.13
C ILE A 792 48.38 42.99 17.26
N LEU A 793 49.39 43.67 16.72
CA LEU A 793 50.75 43.12 16.61
C LEU A 793 51.74 43.60 17.69
N ASP A 794 51.37 44.58 18.53
CA ASP A 794 52.25 45.11 19.59
C ASP A 794 52.14 44.40 20.95
N GLN A 795 51.50 43.23 21.04
CA GLN A 795 51.34 42.52 22.33
C GLN A 795 51.87 41.08 22.41
N CYS A 796 52.97 40.73 21.72
CA CYS A 796 53.67 39.47 22.02
C CYS A 796 55.20 39.57 21.87
N TYR A 797 55.91 39.93 22.95
CA TYR A 797 57.21 39.46 23.49
C TYR A 797 57.62 40.50 24.57
N ASP A 798 58.00 40.22 25.82
CA ASP A 798 58.92 39.20 26.33
C ASP A 798 58.87 39.03 27.88
N ALA A 799 59.35 37.88 28.36
CA ALA A 799 60.03 37.54 29.63
C ALA A 799 59.40 37.70 31.06
N LYS A 800 59.24 36.50 31.69
CA LYS A 800 59.90 36.00 32.95
C LYS A 800 59.23 36.04 34.35
N ASP A 801 59.48 34.91 35.02
CA ASP A 801 59.64 34.53 36.44
C ASP A 801 58.46 34.18 37.38
N ASP A 802 58.54 32.93 37.89
CA ASP A 802 58.19 32.34 39.21
C ASP A 802 56.83 32.59 39.88
N GLU A 803 56.27 31.70 40.71
CA GLU A 803 56.31 30.24 40.89
C GLU A 803 55.09 29.93 41.79
N SER A 804 54.54 28.72 41.69
CA SER A 804 53.61 28.14 42.68
C SER A 804 52.29 28.90 42.94
N TYR A 805 51.27 28.62 42.12
CA TYR A 805 49.83 28.56 42.40
C TYR A 805 49.08 28.97 41.11
N LYS A 806 48.58 28.00 40.34
CA LYS A 806 47.44 28.07 39.37
C LYS A 806 47.61 26.99 38.28
N LEU A 807 46.95 25.83 38.42
CA LEU A 807 46.70 24.96 37.26
C LEU A 807 45.60 25.60 36.39
N THR A 808 45.91 25.93 35.14
CA THR A 808 44.97 26.55 34.20
C THR A 808 43.89 25.56 33.74
N VAL A 809 42.78 26.08 33.19
CA VAL A 809 41.72 25.27 32.55
C VAL A 809 42.30 24.32 31.49
N LYS A 810 43.39 24.71 30.84
CA LYS A 810 44.10 23.90 29.83
C LYS A 810 44.82 22.71 30.45
N ASP A 811 45.41 22.85 31.63
CA ASP A 811 46.06 21.76 32.37
C ASP A 811 45.05 20.82 33.01
N LYS A 812 43.93 21.37 33.52
CA LYS A 812 42.77 20.56 33.91
C LYS A 812 42.22 19.79 32.69
N LYS A 813 42.19 20.39 31.50
CA LYS A 813 41.78 19.73 30.25
C LYS A 813 42.78 18.67 29.80
N LYS A 814 44.09 18.89 29.97
CA LYS A 814 45.15 17.91 29.68
C LYS A 814 45.13 16.74 30.67
N CYS A 815 44.91 17.00 31.95
CA CYS A 815 44.79 15.98 33.00
C CYS A 815 43.50 15.16 32.83
N ARG A 816 42.36 15.81 32.53
CA ARG A 816 41.10 15.13 32.15
C ARG A 816 41.26 14.30 30.88
N LYS A 817 42.00 14.78 29.87
CA LYS A 817 42.31 14.01 28.65
C LYS A 817 43.16 12.78 28.98
N LYS A 818 44.16 12.90 29.85
CA LYS A 818 45.02 11.79 30.28
C LYS A 818 44.23 10.75 31.09
N GLN A 819 43.35 11.17 32.00
CA GLN A 819 42.44 10.30 32.76
C GLN A 819 41.39 9.63 31.85
N ARG A 820 40.87 10.34 30.84
CA ARG A 820 39.93 9.76 29.86
C ARG A 820 40.60 8.68 29.01
N ILE A 821 41.85 8.89 28.60
CA ILE A 821 42.63 7.88 27.88
C ILE A 821 42.94 6.66 28.77
N ALA A 822 43.30 6.88 30.04
CA ALA A 822 43.55 5.80 31.00
C ALA A 822 42.29 4.96 31.28
N ARG A 823 41.13 5.60 31.50
CA ARG A 823 39.84 4.92 31.65
C ARG A 823 39.43 4.17 30.40
N LYS A 824 39.67 4.72 29.20
CA LYS A 824 39.38 4.04 27.94
C LYS A 824 40.23 2.77 27.77
N LYS A 825 41.51 2.82 28.14
CA LYS A 825 42.39 1.63 28.12
C LYS A 825 41.98 0.57 29.15
N LEU A 826 41.60 0.98 30.37
CA LEU A 826 41.15 0.07 31.41
C LEU A 826 39.82 -0.62 31.02
N ASN A 827 38.85 0.14 30.50
CA ASN A 827 37.57 -0.40 30.04
C ASN A 827 37.75 -1.36 28.86
N ALA A 828 38.67 -1.06 27.93
CA ALA A 828 38.99 -1.97 26.83
C ALA A 828 39.59 -3.30 27.35
N SER A 829 40.48 -3.24 28.34
CA SER A 829 41.07 -4.43 28.96
C SER A 829 40.02 -5.27 29.71
N MET A 830 39.12 -4.64 30.46
CA MET A 830 38.06 -5.36 31.19
C MET A 830 37.03 -5.98 30.23
N TYR A 831 36.79 -5.34 29.08
CA TYR A 831 35.91 -5.87 28.05
C TYR A 831 36.47 -7.15 27.41
N GLU A 832 37.77 -7.19 27.09
CA GLU A 832 38.40 -8.40 26.54
C GLU A 832 38.44 -9.55 27.55
N GLU A 833 38.66 -9.25 28.84
CA GLU A 833 38.64 -10.26 29.90
C GLU A 833 37.23 -10.83 30.13
N ALA A 834 36.20 -9.98 30.11
CA ALA A 834 34.79 -10.41 30.15
C ALA A 834 34.45 -11.34 28.98
N LYS A 835 34.95 -11.00 27.79
CA LYS A 835 34.74 -11.76 26.55
C LYS A 835 35.34 -13.17 26.65
N GLU A 836 36.52 -13.31 27.25
CA GLU A 836 37.20 -14.60 27.36
C GLU A 836 36.60 -15.53 28.46
N ILE A 837 36.16 -14.94 29.58
CA ILE A 837 35.43 -15.66 30.63
C ILE A 837 34.07 -16.16 30.12
N ALA A 838 33.36 -15.34 29.36
CA ALA A 838 32.10 -15.70 28.73
C ALA A 838 32.28 -16.84 27.72
N ARG A 839 33.31 -16.78 26.86
CA ARG A 839 33.66 -17.86 25.91
C ARG A 839 33.91 -19.20 26.61
N SER A 840 34.68 -19.20 27.70
CA SER A 840 35.05 -20.44 28.41
C SER A 840 33.88 -21.12 29.12
N ARG A 841 32.96 -20.34 29.71
CA ARG A 841 31.75 -20.88 30.36
C ARG A 841 30.69 -21.33 29.35
N ARG A 842 30.61 -20.67 28.19
CA ARG A 842 29.76 -21.03 27.03
C ARG A 842 30.15 -22.39 26.45
N LEU A 843 31.44 -22.71 26.37
CA LEU A 843 31.93 -23.99 25.86
C LEU A 843 31.47 -25.17 26.73
N LYS A 844 31.52 -25.02 28.06
CA LYS A 844 31.29 -26.11 29.02
C LYS A 844 29.80 -26.47 29.20
N ARG A 845 28.91 -25.47 29.27
CA ARG A 845 27.47 -25.68 29.57
C ARG A 845 26.67 -26.16 28.36
N ASN A 846 27.07 -25.76 27.15
CA ASN A 846 26.39 -26.15 25.91
C ASN A 846 26.65 -27.60 25.49
N LEU A 847 27.79 -28.19 25.91
CA LEU A 847 28.08 -29.60 25.73
C LEU A 847 27.14 -30.50 26.54
N GLU A 848 26.73 -30.05 27.73
CA GLU A 848 25.93 -30.85 28.67
C GLU A 848 24.42 -30.81 28.34
N ASP A 849 23.85 -29.64 28.01
CA ASP A 849 22.40 -29.50 27.77
C ASP A 849 21.92 -29.95 26.37
N LYS A 850 22.78 -29.87 25.34
CA LYS A 850 22.40 -30.28 23.96
C LYS A 850 22.59 -31.77 23.69
N ALA A 851 23.52 -32.44 24.38
CA ALA A 851 23.60 -33.91 24.40
C ALA A 851 22.29 -34.54 24.94
N GLN A 852 21.59 -33.82 25.82
CA GLN A 852 20.33 -34.27 26.42
C GLN A 852 19.08 -33.94 25.58
N GLN A 853 19.12 -32.90 24.73
CA GLN A 853 18.00 -32.54 23.83
C GLN A 853 18.03 -33.22 22.45
N LEU A 854 19.22 -33.49 21.89
CA LEU A 854 19.35 -34.16 20.59
C LEU A 854 18.86 -35.62 20.61
N SER A 855 18.86 -36.27 21.77
CA SER A 855 18.41 -37.66 21.93
C SER A 855 16.89 -37.85 21.95
N THR A 856 16.07 -36.78 22.06
CA THR A 856 14.65 -36.95 22.46
C THR A 856 13.56 -36.51 21.47
N LYS A 857 13.80 -35.73 20.38
CA LYS A 857 12.67 -35.12 19.63
C LYS A 857 12.61 -35.01 18.08
N ARG A 858 13.55 -35.46 17.23
CA ARG A 858 13.36 -35.32 15.75
C ARG A 858 13.87 -36.47 14.84
N PRO A 859 13.34 -37.70 14.89
CA PRO A 859 13.83 -38.79 14.02
C PRO A 859 13.45 -38.67 12.53
N ARG A 860 12.32 -38.05 12.16
CA ARG A 860 11.76 -38.17 10.80
C ARG A 860 12.38 -37.27 9.72
N PHE A 861 12.80 -36.06 10.07
CA PHE A 861 13.44 -35.14 9.13
C PHE A 861 14.86 -35.62 8.82
N TYR A 862 15.63 -35.94 9.87
CA TYR A 862 17.00 -36.44 9.73
C TYR A 862 17.06 -37.82 9.09
N ALA A 863 16.11 -38.73 9.33
CA ALA A 863 16.08 -40.01 8.63
C ALA A 863 15.83 -39.89 7.12
N LYS A 864 15.09 -38.86 6.67
CA LYS A 864 14.80 -38.66 5.24
C LYS A 864 15.95 -37.97 4.51
N LEU A 865 16.55 -36.95 5.14
CA LEU A 865 17.74 -36.29 4.62
C LEU A 865 18.95 -37.23 4.65
N ALA A 866 19.12 -37.99 5.75
CA ALA A 866 20.12 -39.05 5.83
C ALA A 866 19.86 -40.14 4.80
N ALA A 867 18.63 -40.60 4.58
CA ALA A 867 18.35 -41.60 3.54
C ALA A 867 18.71 -41.09 2.13
N ILE A 868 18.39 -39.83 1.79
CA ILE A 868 18.76 -39.22 0.50
C ILE A 868 20.28 -39.07 0.38
N MET A 869 20.97 -38.71 1.47
CA MET A 869 22.42 -38.53 1.47
C MET A 869 23.19 -39.85 1.56
N GLU A 870 22.62 -40.88 2.17
CA GLU A 870 23.16 -42.24 2.33
C GLU A 870 22.96 -43.06 1.04
N GLU A 871 21.81 -42.91 0.37
CA GLU A 871 21.56 -43.43 -0.99
C GLU A 871 22.58 -42.85 -2.00
N GLU A 872 23.07 -41.65 -1.73
CA GLU A 872 23.99 -40.91 -2.59
C GLU A 872 25.43 -40.86 -2.05
N ALA A 873 25.77 -41.57 -0.97
CA ALA A 873 27.11 -41.62 -0.35
C ALA A 873 27.75 -40.24 -0.10
N VAL A 874 27.01 -39.32 0.50
CA VAL A 874 27.49 -38.02 1.03
C VAL A 874 27.41 -38.09 2.55
N GLU A 875 28.55 -37.99 3.25
CA GLU A 875 28.57 -38.10 4.71
C GLU A 875 27.90 -36.88 5.35
N LEU A 876 26.83 -37.14 6.10
CA LEU A 876 25.98 -36.13 6.76
C LEU A 876 26.80 -35.28 7.76
N GLU A 877 27.84 -35.86 8.35
CA GLU A 877 28.69 -35.25 9.39
C GLU A 877 29.50 -34.03 8.89
N ASP A 878 29.88 -34.00 7.60
CA ASP A 878 30.55 -32.85 6.99
C ASP A 878 29.60 -31.65 6.81
N LEU A 879 28.32 -31.92 6.54
CA LEU A 879 27.27 -30.89 6.44
C LEU A 879 26.89 -30.37 7.84
N TYR A 880 26.96 -31.22 8.86
CA TYR A 880 26.66 -30.89 10.26
C TYR A 880 27.71 -29.97 10.88
N GLY A 881 29.00 -30.22 10.65
CA GLY A 881 30.10 -29.45 11.27
C GLY A 881 30.00 -27.96 10.98
N ASP A 882 29.65 -27.61 9.74
CA ASP A 882 29.60 -26.21 9.33
C ASP A 882 28.22 -25.55 9.60
N PHE A 883 27.13 -26.32 9.66
CA PHE A 883 25.79 -25.80 10.02
C PHE A 883 25.67 -25.50 11.52
N GLU A 884 26.41 -26.23 12.35
CA GLU A 884 26.41 -26.08 13.81
C GLU A 884 27.03 -24.75 14.28
N ASP A 885 27.98 -24.21 13.52
CA ASP A 885 28.66 -22.95 13.83
C ASP A 885 27.80 -21.71 13.53
N VAL A 886 26.97 -21.75 12.49
CA VAL A 886 26.23 -20.57 12.01
C VAL A 886 24.87 -20.36 12.73
N VAL A 887 24.27 -21.43 13.27
CA VAL A 887 22.95 -21.37 13.97
C VAL A 887 23.06 -20.94 15.45
N ARG A 888 24.26 -20.69 15.99
CA ARG A 888 24.54 -20.56 17.44
C ARG A 888 24.36 -19.16 18.09
N GLU A 889 23.64 -18.18 17.52
CA GLU A 889 23.30 -16.89 18.21
C GLU A 889 21.90 -16.32 17.85
N PRO A 890 21.14 -15.60 18.73
CA PRO A 890 21.56 -14.91 19.97
C PRO A 890 20.69 -15.10 21.27
N TYR A 891 21.26 -14.78 22.45
CA TYR A 891 20.59 -14.43 23.74
C TYR A 891 21.55 -13.57 24.62
N THR A 892 21.02 -12.78 25.57
CA THR A 892 21.75 -11.81 26.44
C THR A 892 22.12 -12.37 27.83
N ASP A 893 23.33 -12.09 28.34
CA ASP A 893 23.75 -12.45 29.71
C ASP A 893 24.58 -11.33 30.38
N THR A 894 24.59 -11.29 31.71
CA THR A 894 25.29 -10.29 32.54
C THR A 894 26.52 -10.92 33.20
N VAL A 895 27.72 -10.40 32.92
CA VAL A 895 28.98 -10.91 33.47
C VAL A 895 29.58 -9.91 34.45
N VAL A 896 29.82 -10.36 35.68
CA VAL A 896 30.49 -9.57 36.72
C VAL A 896 32.01 -9.75 36.60
N VAL A 897 32.74 -8.65 36.38
CA VAL A 897 34.21 -8.64 36.31
C VAL A 897 34.78 -7.83 37.45
N THR A 898 35.66 -8.46 38.24
CA THR A 898 36.33 -7.84 39.38
C THR A 898 37.84 -7.75 39.14
N ARG A 899 38.42 -6.57 39.31
CA ARG A 899 39.87 -6.34 39.23
C ARG A 899 40.31 -5.42 40.36
N GLY A 900 41.09 -5.94 41.29
CA GLY A 900 41.36 -5.26 42.57
C GLY A 900 40.07 -5.07 43.37
N ASP A 901 39.88 -3.90 43.99
CA ASP A 901 38.69 -3.58 44.80
C ASP A 901 37.47 -3.15 43.95
N THR A 902 37.60 -3.12 42.62
CA THR A 902 36.54 -2.70 41.71
C THR A 902 35.86 -3.87 41.03
N THR A 903 34.57 -4.05 41.32
CA THR A 903 33.65 -5.00 40.68
C THR A 903 32.70 -4.25 39.75
N LYS A 904 32.48 -4.76 38.54
CA LYS A 904 31.55 -4.16 37.59
C LYS A 904 30.76 -5.23 36.85
N ASP A 905 29.44 -5.05 36.83
CA ASP A 905 28.52 -5.88 36.06
C ASP A 905 28.49 -5.36 34.62
N ILE A 906 28.69 -6.25 33.66
CA ILE A 906 28.74 -5.94 32.24
C ILE A 906 27.73 -6.83 31.53
N ASP A 907 26.66 -6.22 31.03
CA ASP A 907 25.77 -6.87 30.08
C ASP A 907 26.51 -7.05 28.75
N VAL A 908 26.67 -8.31 28.34
CA VAL A 908 27.32 -8.65 27.08
C VAL A 908 26.25 -9.18 26.13
N SER A 909 25.77 -8.30 25.25
CA SER A 909 24.95 -8.66 24.10
C SER A 909 25.79 -8.59 22.82
N PHE A 910 25.92 -9.71 22.12
CA PHE A 910 26.38 -9.73 20.73
C PHE A 910 25.14 -9.85 19.85
N GLY A 911 24.88 -8.81 19.04
CA GLY A 911 23.72 -8.73 18.17
C GLY A 911 24.07 -9.18 16.75
N GLY A 912 23.27 -10.11 16.22
CA GLY A 912 23.28 -10.51 14.82
C GLY A 912 23.57 -11.99 14.61
N GLY A 913 22.53 -12.84 14.62
CA GLY A 913 22.59 -14.10 13.89
C GLY A 913 22.59 -13.74 12.40
N ASP A 914 23.71 -13.95 11.73
CA ASP A 914 23.94 -13.55 10.34
C ASP A 914 23.13 -14.48 9.40
N ILE A 915 21.85 -14.18 9.20
CA ILE A 915 20.96 -14.89 8.27
C ILE A 915 21.53 -14.86 6.84
N SER A 916 22.31 -13.83 6.50
CA SER A 916 23.08 -13.76 5.26
C SER A 916 24.20 -14.81 5.20
N ALA A 917 24.91 -15.05 6.31
CA ALA A 917 25.90 -16.14 6.38
C ALA A 917 25.23 -17.53 6.34
N ILE A 918 24.08 -17.71 7.00
CA ILE A 918 23.29 -18.97 6.88
C ILE A 918 22.82 -19.16 5.45
N SER A 919 22.27 -18.11 4.81
CA SER A 919 21.78 -18.16 3.43
C SER A 919 22.91 -18.45 2.44
N HIS A 920 24.08 -17.81 2.60
CA HIS A 920 25.26 -18.02 1.77
C HIS A 920 25.90 -19.41 2.01
N TYR A 921 25.95 -19.87 3.25
CA TYR A 921 26.45 -21.20 3.59
C TYR A 921 25.52 -22.29 3.06
N MET A 922 24.20 -22.12 3.21
CA MET A 922 23.19 -22.97 2.61
C MET A 922 23.23 -22.93 1.07
N GLN A 923 23.54 -21.78 0.47
CA GLN A 923 23.79 -21.66 -0.98
C GLN A 923 24.98 -22.49 -1.42
N THR A 924 26.08 -22.40 -0.68
CA THR A 924 27.29 -23.15 -1.01
C THR A 924 27.08 -24.66 -0.83
N ALA A 925 26.42 -25.06 0.25
CA ALA A 925 26.11 -26.46 0.54
C ALA A 925 25.11 -27.06 -0.47
N LEU A 926 24.05 -26.33 -0.83
CA LEU A 926 23.05 -26.82 -1.78
C LEU A 926 23.63 -26.93 -3.20
N VAL A 927 24.44 -25.94 -3.63
CA VAL A 927 25.15 -26.00 -4.90
C VAL A 927 26.11 -27.19 -4.93
N LYS A 928 26.84 -27.44 -3.83
CA LYS A 928 27.74 -28.58 -3.70
C LYS A 928 26.98 -29.91 -3.82
N VAL A 929 25.86 -30.07 -3.11
CA VAL A 929 24.99 -31.27 -3.20
C VAL A 929 24.45 -31.46 -4.62
N MET A 930 23.95 -30.42 -5.28
CA MET A 930 23.43 -30.53 -6.65
C MET A 930 24.52 -30.90 -7.67
N VAL A 931 25.73 -30.34 -7.54
CA VAL A 931 26.88 -30.68 -8.38
C VAL A 931 27.33 -32.12 -8.15
N GLU A 932 27.33 -32.59 -6.90
CA GLU A 932 27.70 -33.96 -6.53
C GLU A 932 26.68 -35.00 -7.02
N LEU A 933 25.37 -34.73 -6.88
CA LEU A 933 24.30 -35.58 -7.41
C LEU A 933 24.42 -35.74 -8.94
N LYS A 934 24.70 -34.65 -9.64
CA LYS A 934 24.88 -34.67 -11.10
C LYS A 934 26.17 -35.38 -11.54
N ALA A 935 27.26 -35.22 -10.78
CA ALA A 935 28.51 -35.94 -11.04
C ALA A 935 28.36 -37.47 -10.87
N LYS A 936 27.47 -37.91 -9.98
CA LYS A 936 27.19 -39.33 -9.68
C LYS A 936 26.16 -39.97 -10.63
N ALA A 937 25.24 -39.20 -11.21
CA ALA A 937 24.25 -39.67 -12.19
C ALA A 937 24.83 -40.19 -13.53
N GLY A 938 26.15 -40.13 -13.73
CA GLY A 938 26.86 -40.89 -14.77
C GLY A 938 26.72 -40.39 -16.21
N GLU A 939 25.76 -39.53 -16.53
CA GLU A 939 25.59 -38.99 -17.88
C GLU A 939 26.29 -37.64 -18.05
N LYS A 940 27.53 -37.67 -18.52
CA LYS A 940 28.17 -36.50 -19.14
C LYS A 940 27.60 -36.30 -20.55
N GLU A 941 26.33 -35.89 -20.67
CA GLU A 941 25.88 -35.26 -21.90
C GLU A 941 26.57 -33.90 -22.03
N ARG A 942 27.60 -33.82 -22.89
CA ARG A 942 28.21 -32.54 -23.28
C ARG A 942 27.14 -31.66 -23.90
N ARG A 943 26.66 -30.65 -23.17
CA ARG A 943 25.77 -29.59 -23.66
C ARG A 943 26.36 -28.97 -24.94
N LYS A 944 25.84 -29.35 -26.12
CA LYS A 944 26.26 -28.75 -27.39
C LYS A 944 25.63 -27.36 -27.52
N ARG A 945 26.46 -26.32 -27.52
CA ARG A 945 26.06 -24.93 -27.85
C ARG A 945 25.41 -24.89 -29.23
N ARG A 946 24.10 -24.66 -29.31
CA ARG A 946 23.40 -24.39 -30.56
C ARG A 946 23.17 -22.88 -30.69
N ARG A 947 24.03 -22.21 -31.47
CA ARG A 947 23.75 -20.86 -31.98
C ARG A 947 22.71 -20.98 -33.08
N TYR A 948 21.56 -20.33 -32.95
CA TYR A 948 20.62 -20.16 -34.06
C TYR A 948 20.48 -18.68 -34.44
N PRO A 949 20.35 -18.39 -35.74
CA PRO A 949 20.06 -17.05 -36.25
C PRO A 949 18.56 -16.76 -36.09
N GLY A 950 18.25 -15.49 -35.81
CA GLY A 950 16.88 -15.04 -35.52
C GLY A 950 15.91 -15.32 -36.65
N THR A 951 14.74 -15.88 -36.30
CA THR A 951 13.61 -16.03 -37.21
C THR A 951 12.45 -15.13 -36.81
N SER A 952 11.99 -14.38 -37.82
CA SER A 952 10.91 -13.41 -37.86
C SER A 952 9.54 -13.94 -37.41
N THR A 953 8.75 -13.03 -36.83
CA THR A 953 7.38 -13.19 -36.37
C THR A 953 6.40 -13.24 -37.55
N HIS A 954 5.99 -14.44 -37.97
CA HIS A 954 4.70 -14.64 -38.62
C HIS A 954 3.85 -15.57 -37.75
N LEU A 955 2.69 -15.07 -37.31
CA LEU A 955 1.72 -15.80 -36.49
C LEU A 955 1.21 -17.03 -37.25
N GLY A 956 1.77 -18.20 -36.94
CA GLY A 956 1.24 -19.48 -37.36
C GLY A 956 -0.09 -19.82 -36.66
N LYS A 957 -0.62 -21.02 -36.94
CA LYS A 957 -1.89 -21.58 -36.43
C LYS A 957 -2.15 -21.36 -34.92
N SER A 958 -1.10 -21.17 -34.10
CA SER A 958 -1.20 -20.84 -32.68
C SER A 958 -1.84 -19.46 -32.37
N GLY A 959 -1.70 -18.48 -33.27
CA GLY A 959 -2.29 -17.15 -33.10
C GLY A 959 -3.83 -17.14 -33.22
N ILE A 960 -4.38 -17.99 -34.08
CA ILE A 960 -5.83 -18.13 -34.27
C ILE A 960 -6.46 -18.78 -33.03
N VAL A 961 -5.83 -19.84 -32.50
CA VAL A 961 -6.28 -20.51 -31.27
C VAL A 961 -6.24 -19.56 -30.08
N ALA A 962 -5.18 -18.75 -29.94
CA ALA A 962 -5.10 -17.74 -28.89
C ALA A 962 -6.20 -16.65 -29.02
N GLY A 963 -6.50 -16.22 -30.25
CA GLY A 963 -7.59 -15.27 -30.52
C GLY A 963 -8.97 -15.81 -30.11
N ILE A 964 -9.26 -17.07 -30.43
CA ILE A 964 -10.52 -17.75 -30.07
C ILE A 964 -10.63 -17.89 -28.55
N LEU A 965 -9.54 -18.25 -27.84
CA LEU A 965 -9.55 -18.36 -26.37
C LEU A 965 -9.79 -17.01 -25.68
N ILE A 966 -9.23 -15.93 -26.20
CA ILE A 966 -9.48 -14.58 -25.67
C ILE A 966 -10.94 -14.19 -25.90
N GLN A 967 -11.50 -14.43 -27.09
CA GLN A 967 -12.91 -14.15 -27.36
C GLN A 967 -13.86 -14.97 -26.49
N ARG A 968 -13.54 -16.26 -26.25
CA ARG A 968 -14.29 -17.13 -25.35
C ARG A 968 -14.32 -16.57 -23.92
N GLN A 969 -13.16 -16.18 -23.37
CA GLN A 969 -13.09 -15.60 -22.03
C GLN A 969 -13.91 -14.31 -21.92
N ILE A 970 -13.87 -13.45 -22.95
CA ILE A 970 -14.69 -12.23 -23.00
C ILE A 970 -16.18 -12.59 -22.97
N LYS A 971 -16.62 -13.57 -23.78
CA LYS A 971 -18.03 -13.98 -23.81
C LYS A 971 -18.50 -14.66 -22.52
N GLU A 972 -17.65 -15.42 -21.84
CA GLU A 972 -17.95 -15.96 -20.50
C GLU A 972 -18.15 -14.86 -19.45
N ASP A 973 -17.34 -13.81 -19.49
CA ASP A 973 -17.47 -12.68 -18.58
C ASP A 973 -18.70 -11.82 -18.90
N GLU A 974 -19.03 -11.65 -20.18
CA GLU A 974 -20.27 -11.00 -20.60
C GLU A 974 -21.51 -11.79 -20.16
N LEU A 975 -21.49 -13.13 -20.26
CA LEU A 975 -22.59 -14.00 -19.81
C LEU A 975 -22.82 -13.90 -18.30
N LYS A 976 -21.75 -13.94 -17.50
CA LYS A 976 -21.87 -13.73 -16.03
C LYS A 976 -22.41 -12.35 -15.69
N ALA A 977 -22.10 -11.33 -16.49
CA ALA A 977 -22.62 -9.98 -16.29
C ALA A 977 -24.12 -9.91 -16.59
N THR A 978 -24.59 -10.53 -17.68
CA THR A 978 -26.02 -10.57 -18.06
C THR A 978 -26.85 -11.43 -17.11
N GLU A 979 -26.32 -12.55 -16.59
CA GLU A 979 -26.94 -13.35 -15.52
C GLU A 979 -27.12 -12.54 -14.23
N LYS A 980 -26.12 -11.73 -13.86
CA LYS A 980 -26.20 -10.87 -12.68
C LYS A 980 -27.22 -9.75 -12.86
N GLU A 981 -27.30 -9.18 -14.07
CA GLU A 981 -28.27 -8.15 -14.43
C GLU A 981 -29.71 -8.69 -14.37
N GLU A 982 -29.98 -9.86 -14.99
CA GLU A 982 -31.28 -10.54 -14.92
C GLU A 982 -31.69 -10.78 -13.46
N LYS A 983 -30.79 -11.37 -12.67
CA LYS A 983 -31.06 -11.63 -11.26
C LYS A 983 -31.39 -10.36 -10.49
N SER A 984 -30.66 -9.27 -10.72
CA SER A 984 -30.92 -7.99 -10.07
C SER A 984 -32.28 -7.42 -10.46
N LEU A 985 -32.67 -7.55 -11.73
CA LEU A 985 -33.96 -7.09 -12.25
C LEU A 985 -35.12 -7.91 -11.69
N LEU A 986 -34.96 -9.24 -11.59
CA LEU A 986 -35.93 -10.15 -10.98
C LEU A 986 -36.10 -9.87 -9.48
N ASP A 987 -35.00 -9.70 -8.74
CA ASP A 987 -35.04 -9.34 -7.31
C ASP A 987 -35.75 -7.98 -7.07
N GLU A 988 -35.62 -7.04 -8.00
CA GLU A 988 -36.32 -5.76 -7.96
C GLU A 988 -37.81 -5.91 -8.28
N LEU A 989 -38.15 -6.68 -9.32
CA LEU A 989 -39.52 -7.01 -9.69
C LEU A 989 -40.27 -7.70 -8.54
N ASP A 990 -39.65 -8.65 -7.85
CA ASP A 990 -40.26 -9.33 -6.70
C ASP A 990 -40.52 -8.38 -5.54
N LYS A 991 -39.59 -7.45 -5.26
CA LYS A 991 -39.78 -6.41 -4.25
C LYS A 991 -40.93 -5.47 -4.61
N LEU A 992 -41.02 -5.04 -5.87
CA LEU A 992 -42.09 -4.18 -6.35
C LEU A 992 -43.44 -4.90 -6.31
N LYS A 993 -43.52 -6.15 -6.77
CA LYS A 993 -44.73 -6.99 -6.70
C LYS A 993 -45.20 -7.20 -5.26
N SER A 994 -44.27 -7.47 -4.34
CA SER A 994 -44.57 -7.58 -2.91
C SER A 994 -45.10 -6.26 -2.34
N LEU A 995 -44.52 -5.13 -2.72
CA LEU A 995 -44.96 -3.81 -2.31
C LEU A 995 -46.37 -3.48 -2.83
N VAL A 996 -46.64 -3.73 -4.12
CA VAL A 996 -47.96 -3.55 -4.74
C VAL A 996 -49.01 -4.45 -4.09
N ALA A 997 -48.68 -5.71 -3.77
CA ALA A 997 -49.60 -6.59 -3.06
C ALA A 997 -49.93 -6.06 -1.64
N GLY A 998 -48.92 -5.57 -0.91
CA GLY A 998 -49.13 -4.93 0.39
C GLY A 998 -49.96 -3.65 0.30
N ALA A 999 -49.76 -2.86 -0.75
CA ALA A 999 -50.50 -1.63 -1.02
C ALA A 999 -51.96 -1.89 -1.39
N LYS A 1000 -52.25 -2.88 -2.25
CA LYS A 1000 -53.62 -3.30 -2.59
C LYS A 1000 -54.38 -3.79 -1.36
N LYS A 1001 -53.70 -4.57 -0.51
CA LYS A 1001 -54.27 -4.99 0.77
C LYS A 1001 -54.62 -3.78 1.64
N LEU A 1002 -53.72 -2.79 1.70
CA LEU A 1002 -53.95 -1.56 2.45
C LEU A 1002 -55.16 -0.77 1.94
N VAL A 1003 -55.33 -0.68 0.61
CA VAL A 1003 -56.48 0.00 0.00
C VAL A 1003 -57.80 -0.67 0.35
N ASN A 1004 -57.82 -2.00 0.41
CA ASN A 1004 -59.04 -2.75 0.75
C ASN A 1004 -59.37 -2.71 2.25
N ASP A 1005 -58.34 -2.71 3.11
CA ASP A 1005 -58.50 -2.78 4.56
C ASP A 1005 -58.78 -1.41 5.20
N MET A 1006 -58.47 -0.30 4.52
CA MET A 1006 -58.55 1.05 5.07
C MET A 1006 -59.81 1.81 4.58
N PRO A 1007 -60.72 2.24 5.48
CA PRO A 1007 -61.86 3.06 5.10
C PRO A 1007 -61.43 4.41 4.51
N ASP A 1008 -62.24 4.99 3.63
CA ASP A 1008 -61.93 6.27 2.95
C ASP A 1008 -61.64 7.43 3.92
N THR A 1009 -62.22 7.39 5.13
CA THR A 1009 -62.00 8.38 6.19
C THR A 1009 -60.67 8.23 6.95
N HIS A 1010 -59.88 7.19 6.66
CA HIS A 1010 -58.65 6.86 7.40
C HIS A 1010 -57.37 7.18 6.63
N TRP A 1011 -57.47 7.75 5.42
CA TRP A 1011 -56.33 8.26 4.64
C TRP A 1011 -55.85 9.59 5.20
N HIS A 1012 -55.30 9.56 6.41
CA HIS A 1012 -54.60 10.66 7.04
C HIS A 1012 -53.37 10.09 7.76
N PHE A 1013 -52.24 10.78 7.67
CA PHE A 1013 -50.96 10.31 8.22
C PHE A 1013 -51.04 9.85 9.69
N ASP A 1014 -51.79 10.57 10.51
CA ASP A 1014 -51.96 10.28 11.93
C ASP A 1014 -52.72 8.97 12.22
N LYS A 1015 -53.50 8.50 11.25
CA LYS A 1015 -54.32 7.28 11.33
C LYS A 1015 -53.59 6.05 10.80
N VAL A 1016 -52.59 6.22 9.92
CA VAL A 1016 -51.77 5.12 9.40
C VAL A 1016 -50.67 4.75 10.41
N LYS A 1017 -50.76 3.57 11.02
CA LYS A 1017 -49.82 3.09 12.07
C LYS A 1017 -49.18 1.74 11.72
N GLY A 1018 -48.04 1.44 12.37
CA GLY A 1018 -47.37 0.14 12.27
C GLY A 1018 -46.91 -0.20 10.85
N ASP A 1019 -47.14 -1.44 10.43
CA ASP A 1019 -46.71 -1.95 9.12
C ASP A 1019 -47.34 -1.19 7.95
N ASN A 1020 -48.56 -0.68 8.12
CA ASN A 1020 -49.24 0.14 7.11
C ASN A 1020 -48.45 1.43 6.83
N ARG A 1021 -47.90 2.06 7.87
CA ARG A 1021 -47.07 3.27 7.72
C ARG A 1021 -45.79 2.98 6.97
N LYS A 1022 -45.19 1.80 7.21
CA LYS A 1022 -43.99 1.34 6.51
C LYS A 1022 -44.27 1.08 5.03
N THR A 1023 -45.44 0.52 4.69
CA THR A 1023 -45.86 0.31 3.30
C THR A 1023 -46.04 1.65 2.57
N VAL A 1024 -46.71 2.62 3.19
CA VAL A 1024 -46.85 3.99 2.64
C VAL A 1024 -45.47 4.64 2.43
N ALA A 1025 -44.58 4.60 3.44
CA ALA A 1025 -43.24 5.17 3.35
C ALA A 1025 -42.39 4.57 2.23
N LYS A 1026 -42.53 3.25 1.99
CA LYS A 1026 -41.86 2.57 0.88
C LYS A 1026 -42.43 2.96 -0.47
N MET A 1027 -43.76 3.09 -0.58
CA MET A 1027 -44.42 3.50 -1.84
C MET A 1027 -44.00 4.90 -2.31
N PHE A 1028 -43.84 5.84 -1.38
CA PHE A 1028 -43.43 7.22 -1.70
C PHE A 1028 -41.92 7.44 -1.69
N GLY A 1029 -41.10 6.39 -1.54
CA GLY A 1029 -39.64 6.52 -1.56
C GLY A 1029 -39.03 7.27 -0.36
N VAL A 1030 -39.82 7.50 0.69
CA VAL A 1030 -39.38 8.20 1.92
C VAL A 1030 -38.52 7.28 2.82
N PHE A 1031 -38.67 5.97 2.65
CA PHE A 1031 -37.95 4.98 3.45
C PHE A 1031 -36.56 4.65 2.88
N LYS A 1032 -35.53 5.41 3.29
CA LYS A 1032 -34.12 4.99 3.17
C LYS A 1032 -33.68 4.34 4.48
N SER A 1033 -32.89 3.25 4.41
CA SER A 1033 -32.38 2.55 5.60
C SER A 1033 -31.51 3.43 6.51
N SER A 1034 -31.03 4.56 6.01
CA SER A 1034 -30.18 5.54 6.71
C SER A 1034 -30.94 6.71 7.33
N ASN A 1035 -32.21 6.94 6.98
CA ASN A 1035 -32.93 8.11 7.48
C ASN A 1035 -33.22 7.94 8.98
N LYS A 1036 -33.01 9.01 9.75
CA LYS A 1036 -33.47 9.05 11.14
C LYS A 1036 -35.01 8.95 11.13
N ALA A 1037 -35.58 8.30 12.14
CA ALA A 1037 -37.02 8.08 12.22
C ALA A 1037 -37.81 9.40 12.09
N ASP A 1038 -37.28 10.49 12.65
CA ASP A 1038 -37.91 11.82 12.64
C ASP A 1038 -37.93 12.45 11.24
N GLU A 1039 -36.89 12.26 10.43
CA GLU A 1039 -36.83 12.76 9.04
C GLU A 1039 -37.83 12.02 8.15
N ALA A 1040 -37.95 10.70 8.32
CA ALA A 1040 -38.94 9.90 7.60
C ALA A 1040 -40.37 10.28 8.02
N MET A 1041 -40.58 10.64 9.28
CA MET A 1041 -41.88 11.11 9.79
C MET A 1041 -42.24 12.50 9.23
N ALA A 1042 -41.31 13.44 9.21
CA ALA A 1042 -41.53 14.78 8.64
C ALA A 1042 -41.85 14.72 7.15
N ALA A 1043 -41.11 13.91 6.39
CA ALA A 1043 -41.35 13.72 4.96
C ALA A 1043 -42.70 13.03 4.66
N LEU A 1044 -43.15 12.11 5.52
CA LEU A 1044 -44.49 11.52 5.39
C LEU A 1044 -45.60 12.50 5.78
N GLN A 1045 -45.37 13.41 6.73
CA GLN A 1045 -46.33 14.45 7.10
C GLN A 1045 -46.52 15.48 5.98
N SER A 1046 -45.47 15.78 5.21
CA SER A 1046 -45.57 16.67 4.05
C SER A 1046 -46.29 16.05 2.85
N LEU A 1047 -46.43 14.72 2.81
CA LEU A 1047 -47.26 14.06 1.82
C LEU A 1047 -48.71 14.19 2.30
N GLU A 1048 -49.48 15.12 1.72
CA GLU A 1048 -50.92 15.28 1.94
C GLU A 1048 -51.66 14.01 1.49
N LEU A 1049 -51.54 12.94 2.28
CA LEU A 1049 -51.92 11.59 1.88
C LEU A 1049 -53.44 11.53 1.73
N SER A 1050 -53.92 11.39 0.50
CA SER A 1050 -55.30 11.05 0.18
C SER A 1050 -55.38 9.66 -0.46
N LYS A 1051 -56.58 9.05 -0.47
CA LYS A 1051 -56.82 7.78 -1.16
C LYS A 1051 -56.46 7.90 -2.65
N GLU A 1052 -56.85 8.99 -3.31
CA GLU A 1052 -56.55 9.20 -4.72
C GLU A 1052 -55.03 9.31 -4.96
N SER A 1053 -54.31 10.02 -4.10
CA SER A 1053 -52.85 10.15 -4.21
C SER A 1053 -52.13 8.80 -4.06
N PHE A 1054 -52.65 7.93 -3.20
CA PHE A 1054 -52.10 6.59 -2.96
C PHE A 1054 -52.39 5.63 -4.12
N GLU A 1055 -53.64 5.64 -4.63
CA GLU A 1055 -54.05 4.84 -5.79
C GLU A 1055 -53.31 5.26 -7.07
N ALA A 1056 -53.08 6.57 -7.27
CA ALA A 1056 -52.27 7.08 -8.37
C ALA A 1056 -50.83 6.53 -8.30
N LYS A 1057 -50.22 6.54 -7.10
CA LYS A 1057 -48.87 5.99 -6.90
C LYS A 1057 -48.83 4.46 -7.07
N LEU A 1058 -49.90 3.76 -6.70
CA LEU A 1058 -50.03 2.33 -6.92
C LEU A 1058 -50.03 2.01 -8.42
N LEU A 1059 -50.76 2.78 -9.22
CA LEU A 1059 -50.86 2.63 -10.67
C LEU A 1059 -49.54 2.96 -11.38
N GLU A 1060 -48.79 3.95 -10.87
CA GLU A 1060 -47.41 4.24 -11.29
C GLU A 1060 -46.48 3.04 -11.06
N LEU A 1061 -46.54 2.42 -9.87
CA LEU A 1061 -45.72 1.24 -9.55
C LEU A 1061 -46.09 0.02 -10.40
N GLU A 1062 -47.39 -0.22 -10.64
CA GLU A 1062 -47.83 -1.28 -11.56
C GLU A 1062 -47.34 -1.07 -13.00
N SER A 1063 -47.31 0.19 -13.45
CA SER A 1063 -46.76 0.55 -14.76
C SER A 1063 -45.25 0.31 -14.81
N SER A 1064 -44.53 0.67 -13.75
CA SER A 1064 -43.08 0.40 -13.60
C SER A 1064 -42.77 -1.10 -13.59
N ILE A 1065 -43.61 -1.92 -12.93
CA ILE A 1065 -43.48 -3.38 -12.96
C ILE A 1065 -43.61 -3.89 -14.38
N LYS A 1066 -44.65 -3.48 -15.13
CA LYS A 1066 -44.84 -3.89 -16.53
C LYS A 1066 -43.65 -3.50 -17.40
N GLU A 1067 -43.14 -2.28 -17.26
CA GLU A 1067 -41.97 -1.80 -18.00
C GLU A 1067 -40.68 -2.60 -17.66
N LYS A 1068 -40.51 -3.01 -16.41
CA LYS A 1068 -39.36 -3.85 -16.01
C LYS A 1068 -39.53 -5.29 -16.46
N GLU A 1069 -40.74 -5.84 -16.48
CA GLU A 1069 -41.02 -7.18 -17.01
C GLU A 1069 -40.67 -7.29 -18.50
N THR A 1070 -40.94 -6.25 -19.30
CA THR A 1070 -40.56 -6.27 -20.73
C THR A 1070 -39.05 -6.27 -20.97
N LYS A 1071 -38.25 -5.82 -19.99
CA LYS A 1071 -36.77 -5.82 -20.06
C LYS A 1071 -36.13 -7.18 -19.76
N VAL A 1072 -36.87 -8.12 -19.14
CA VAL A 1072 -36.34 -9.46 -18.81
C VAL A 1072 -36.08 -10.29 -20.07
N ALA A 1073 -37.03 -10.32 -21.01
CA ALA A 1073 -36.92 -11.17 -22.20
C ALA A 1073 -35.70 -10.85 -23.10
N PRO A 1074 -35.35 -9.56 -23.38
CA PRO A 1074 -34.13 -9.21 -24.10
C PRO A 1074 -32.83 -9.68 -23.40
N ILE A 1075 -32.77 -9.61 -22.07
CA ILE A 1075 -31.60 -10.06 -21.31
C ILE A 1075 -31.42 -11.57 -21.44
N VAL A 1076 -32.51 -12.34 -21.31
CA VAL A 1076 -32.49 -13.79 -21.51
C VAL A 1076 -32.13 -14.17 -22.95
N ALA A 1077 -32.59 -13.42 -23.94
CA ALA A 1077 -32.19 -13.64 -25.34
C ALA A 1077 -30.69 -13.43 -25.54
N LYS A 1078 -30.11 -12.38 -24.94
CA LYS A 1078 -28.67 -12.10 -24.99
C LYS A 1078 -27.83 -13.18 -24.29
N GLN A 1079 -28.31 -13.71 -23.16
CA GLN A 1079 -27.65 -14.84 -22.49
C GLN A 1079 -27.62 -16.10 -23.37
N ARG A 1080 -28.70 -16.37 -24.11
CA ARG A 1080 -28.76 -17.49 -25.06
C ARG A 1080 -27.74 -17.32 -26.18
N GLU A 1081 -27.71 -16.15 -26.82
CA GLU A 1081 -26.72 -15.84 -27.87
C GLU A 1081 -25.27 -16.03 -27.37
N GLN A 1082 -24.98 -15.57 -26.14
CA GLN A 1082 -23.67 -15.74 -25.53
C GLN A 1082 -23.36 -17.21 -25.22
N SER A 1083 -24.35 -17.98 -24.77
CA SER A 1083 -24.21 -19.41 -24.51
C SER A 1083 -24.01 -20.21 -25.79
N ASP A 1084 -24.74 -19.89 -26.85
CA ASP A 1084 -24.62 -20.53 -28.16
C ASP A 1084 -23.22 -20.32 -28.74
N PHE A 1085 -22.66 -19.11 -28.64
CA PHE A 1085 -21.27 -18.84 -29.04
C PHE A 1085 -20.25 -19.70 -28.25
N LEU A 1086 -20.46 -19.87 -26.94
CA LEU A 1086 -19.56 -20.69 -26.12
C LEU A 1086 -19.65 -22.17 -26.51
N LEU A 1087 -20.83 -22.66 -26.88
CA LEU A 1087 -21.04 -24.02 -27.37
C LEU A 1087 -20.39 -24.24 -28.75
N GLU A 1088 -20.60 -23.32 -29.69
CA GLU A 1088 -19.99 -23.40 -31.04
C GLU A 1088 -18.45 -23.39 -30.98
N THR A 1089 -17.87 -22.56 -30.11
CA THR A 1089 -16.42 -22.51 -29.94
C THR A 1089 -15.86 -23.72 -29.20
N GLU A 1090 -16.64 -24.41 -28.37
CA GLU A 1090 -16.28 -25.67 -27.74
C GLU A 1090 -16.23 -26.83 -28.74
N GLU A 1091 -17.17 -26.86 -29.68
CA GLU A 1091 -17.19 -27.85 -30.75
C GLU A 1091 -15.98 -27.69 -31.68
N TYR A 1092 -15.62 -26.45 -32.04
CA TYR A 1092 -14.40 -26.14 -32.82
C TYR A 1092 -13.11 -26.56 -32.10
N TYR A 1093 -13.05 -26.37 -30.78
CA TYR A 1093 -11.91 -26.81 -29.97
C TYR A 1093 -11.82 -28.34 -29.90
N SER A 1094 -12.96 -29.02 -29.78
CA SER A 1094 -13.03 -30.48 -29.69
C SER A 1094 -12.68 -31.17 -31.01
N THR A 1095 -13.05 -30.58 -32.16
CA THR A 1095 -12.73 -31.12 -33.50
C THR A 1095 -11.29 -30.82 -33.94
N SER A 1096 -10.72 -29.67 -33.57
CA SER A 1096 -9.32 -29.33 -33.89
C SER A 1096 -8.28 -30.07 -33.03
N ALA A 1097 -8.71 -30.71 -31.93
CA ALA A 1097 -7.85 -31.47 -31.03
C ALA A 1097 -7.70 -32.96 -31.38
N GLN A 1098 -8.42 -33.49 -32.38
CA GLN A 1098 -8.18 -34.86 -32.84
C GLN A 1098 -6.97 -34.92 -33.78
N PRO A 1099 -5.94 -35.73 -33.49
CA PRO A 1099 -4.83 -35.94 -34.41
C PRO A 1099 -5.36 -36.64 -35.65
N SER A 1100 -5.13 -36.06 -36.83
CA SER A 1100 -5.31 -36.79 -38.09
C SER A 1100 -4.25 -37.88 -38.17
N ASP A 1101 -4.65 -39.14 -37.97
CA ASP A 1101 -3.81 -40.34 -38.09
C ASP A 1101 -3.26 -40.56 -39.53
N GLU A 1102 -3.55 -39.67 -40.49
CA GLU A 1102 -3.21 -39.84 -41.91
C GLU A 1102 -1.80 -39.40 -42.34
N THR A 1103 -0.89 -39.04 -41.43
CA THR A 1103 0.46 -38.55 -41.82
C THR A 1103 1.63 -39.46 -41.43
N ASN A 1104 1.40 -40.77 -41.34
CA ASN A 1104 2.47 -41.78 -41.23
C ASN A 1104 2.78 -42.52 -42.55
N ALA A 1105 2.44 -41.95 -43.71
CA ALA A 1105 2.84 -42.47 -45.02
C ALA A 1105 3.27 -41.36 -45.98
N ALA A 1106 4.43 -40.74 -45.72
CA ALA A 1106 5.24 -40.00 -46.71
C ALA A 1106 6.69 -39.83 -46.23
#